data_AF-A0A8C6BXA0-F1
#
_entry.id   AF-A0A8C6BXA0-F1
#
_cell.length_a   1.000
_cell.length_b   1.000
_cell.length_c   1.000
_cell.angle_alpha   90.00
_cell.angle_beta   90.00
_cell.angle_gamma   90.00
#
_symmetry.space_group_name_H-M   'P 1'
#
loop_
_entity.id
_entity.type
_entity.pdbx_description
1 polymer ?
#
loop_
_entity_poly.entity_id
_entity_poly.type
_entity_poly.pdbx_seq_one_letter_code
_entity_poly.pdbx_strand_id
1 'polypeptide(L)'
;MVFSEGEAQRLIEILSEKAGVVQDTWHKATQKGDPVAILKRQLEEKEKLLATEQEDAAAAKSKLRELNKELAAEKAKAAAGEAKVKKQLVAREQEITAVQARMQASYREHVQEVQQLQGKIRTLQEQLENGPNTQLARLQQENSILRDALNQATSQVESKQNAELAKLRQELGKVSKELVEKSEAARQEEQQRKTLEAKAAAFEKQVLQLQASHKESEEALQKRLDEVSRELCRSQTSHASLRADAEKAREQQQQMAELHGKLQSSEAEVRSRCEELSSVHGQLDEAKAQNSQLTERIRSIEALLEASQARDAQQASREEANQQQARLMELESQVWCLEKEATELKEAVEQQKVKNNDLREKNWKAMEALASAERGCEEKLRSLTQAKEESEKQLSLMEAQTREALLALLPGLSVPTRQNYADWLQELKEKGPELLEQPPANTEPSDLAAKLREAEETQSSLQAECDQYRSILAETEAMLKALQKSVEEEEQVWKARVSATEEELQKSRVTVKHLEETVGKLKGELESADQVREHTSHLEAELEKHMVAASAECQNYATEVAGLRQLLLESQSQLDAAKSEAQKQSDELALVRQQLSEMKSHVEDGDVAGSPAAPPEAPSAEQDPIKLKLQLERTEAILEDEQTQRQKLTAEFEEAQLVSSRLQGELEKLRCSSALGSSEAEEATRLKERLEKEKKLTSDLGRAATKLQELLKTTQEQLAKEKDTVKKLQEQLDRPEADSSSSKEGTSV
;
A
#
# COMPACT_ATOMS: atom_id res chain seq x y z
N MET A 1 -100.13 126.28 -125.34
CA MET A 1 -101.60 126.24 -125.57
C MET A 1 -102.17 127.58 -125.12
N VAL A 2 -103.26 128.04 -125.73
CA VAL A 2 -103.82 129.37 -125.44
C VAL A 2 -104.74 129.26 -124.22
N PHE A 3 -104.39 129.95 -123.14
CA PHE A 3 -105.30 130.17 -122.02
C PHE A 3 -106.35 131.20 -122.44
N SER A 4 -107.60 130.98 -122.06
CA SER A 4 -108.66 131.99 -122.20
C SER A 4 -108.40 133.18 -121.26
N GLU A 5 -109.00 134.33 -121.57
CA GLU A 5 -108.81 135.57 -120.82
C GLU A 5 -109.17 135.40 -119.33
N GLY A 6 -110.24 134.64 -119.03
CA GLY A 6 -110.61 134.26 -117.65
C GLY A 6 -109.64 133.30 -116.94
N GLU A 7 -108.91 132.46 -117.67
CA GLU A 7 -107.84 131.61 -117.12
C GLU A 7 -106.56 132.41 -116.87
N ALA A 8 -106.26 133.40 -117.72
CA ALA A 8 -105.22 134.38 -117.45
C ALA A 8 -105.55 135.22 -116.21
N GLN A 9 -106.80 135.68 -116.07
CA GLN A 9 -107.31 136.32 -114.85
C GLN A 9 -107.09 135.44 -113.61
N ARG A 10 -107.48 134.16 -113.67
CA ARG A 10 -107.29 133.21 -112.55
C ARG A 10 -105.83 132.90 -112.24
N LEU A 11 -104.95 132.86 -113.24
CA LEU A 11 -103.51 132.75 -113.00
C LEU A 11 -102.95 134.00 -112.33
N ILE A 12 -103.47 135.19 -112.65
CA ILE A 12 -103.12 136.44 -111.96
C ILE A 12 -103.66 136.45 -110.51
N GLU A 13 -104.89 135.98 -110.27
CA GLU A 13 -105.45 135.81 -108.92
C GLU A 13 -104.62 134.81 -108.08
N ILE A 14 -104.33 133.62 -108.61
CA ILE A 14 -103.56 132.59 -107.90
C ILE A 14 -102.12 133.06 -107.64
N LEU A 15 -101.50 133.80 -108.57
CA LEU A 15 -100.17 134.37 -108.35
C LEU A 15 -100.18 135.53 -107.36
N SER A 16 -101.27 136.31 -107.26
CA SER A 16 -101.39 137.39 -106.26
C SER A 16 -101.69 136.85 -104.86
N GLU A 17 -102.57 135.86 -104.70
CA GLU A 17 -102.75 135.13 -103.43
C GLU A 17 -101.43 134.50 -102.96
N LYS A 18 -100.65 133.90 -103.87
CA LYS A 18 -99.39 133.25 -103.54
C LYS A 18 -98.21 134.22 -103.33
N ALA A 19 -98.31 135.46 -103.81
CA ALA A 19 -97.40 136.55 -103.47
C ALA A 19 -97.73 137.19 -102.11
N GLY A 20 -99.03 137.22 -101.74
CA GLY A 20 -99.58 137.92 -100.57
C GLY A 20 -99.05 137.50 -99.20
N VAL A 21 -98.29 136.41 -99.09
CA VAL A 21 -97.71 135.92 -97.81
C VAL A 21 -96.25 136.37 -97.62
N VAL A 22 -95.52 136.74 -98.69
CA VAL A 22 -94.09 137.04 -98.61
C VAL A 22 -93.79 138.55 -98.67
N GLN A 23 -94.70 139.36 -99.21
CA GLN A 23 -94.44 140.79 -99.46
C GLN A 23 -94.77 141.72 -98.27
N ASP A 24 -95.66 141.31 -97.35
CA ASP A 24 -96.30 142.23 -96.39
C ASP A 24 -95.63 142.29 -94.99
N THR A 25 -94.57 141.52 -94.75
CA THR A 25 -93.81 141.55 -93.48
C THR A 25 -92.56 142.46 -93.53
N TRP A 26 -92.22 143.02 -94.68
CA TRP A 26 -90.96 143.74 -94.90
C TRP A 26 -90.99 145.25 -94.64
N HIS A 27 -92.14 145.84 -94.28
CA HIS A 27 -92.33 147.30 -94.24
C HIS A 27 -92.82 147.86 -92.89
N LYS A 28 -92.42 147.24 -91.76
CA LYS A 28 -92.58 147.80 -90.40
C LYS A 28 -91.28 147.81 -89.60
N ALA A 29 -90.28 148.53 -90.12
CA ALA A 29 -88.97 148.75 -89.48
C ALA A 29 -88.52 150.23 -89.53
N THR A 30 -89.44 151.18 -89.32
CA THR A 30 -89.03 152.56 -88.99
C THR A 30 -88.43 152.59 -87.58
N GLN A 31 -87.19 153.09 -87.50
CA GLN A 31 -86.30 153.16 -86.32
C GLN A 31 -85.52 151.86 -85.99
N LYS A 32 -84.19 151.96 -86.15
CA LYS A 32 -83.10 151.10 -85.62
C LYS A 32 -82.96 149.68 -86.19
N GLY A 33 -82.12 149.55 -87.22
CA GLY A 33 -81.37 148.32 -87.53
C GLY A 33 -81.61 147.76 -88.92
N ASP A 34 -80.55 147.62 -89.71
CA ASP A 34 -80.54 146.87 -90.96
C ASP A 34 -80.70 145.36 -90.64
N PRO A 35 -81.65 144.63 -91.25
CA PRO A 35 -81.79 143.19 -91.04
C PRO A 35 -80.53 142.38 -91.39
N VAL A 36 -79.70 142.86 -92.32
CA VAL A 36 -78.40 142.24 -92.64
C VAL A 36 -77.44 142.30 -91.45
N ALA A 37 -77.48 143.37 -90.65
CA ALA A 37 -76.67 143.49 -89.45
C ALA A 37 -77.15 142.55 -88.32
N ILE A 38 -78.45 142.29 -88.22
CA ILE A 38 -79.01 141.32 -87.27
C ILE A 38 -78.60 139.90 -87.66
N LEU A 39 -78.71 139.54 -88.95
CA LEU A 39 -78.28 138.23 -89.45
C LEU A 39 -76.76 138.01 -89.30
N LYS A 40 -75.94 139.05 -89.53
CA LYS A 40 -74.49 138.98 -89.24
C LYS A 40 -74.21 138.73 -87.77
N ARG A 41 -74.87 139.44 -86.86
CA ARG A 41 -74.70 139.23 -85.41
C ARG A 41 -75.12 137.82 -84.99
N GLN A 42 -76.22 137.30 -85.54
CA GLN A 42 -76.66 135.92 -85.30
C GLN A 42 -75.66 134.90 -85.87
N LEU A 43 -75.01 135.18 -86.99
CA LEU A 43 -73.94 134.35 -87.53
C LEU A 43 -72.70 134.39 -86.61
N GLU A 44 -72.24 135.57 -86.20
CA GLU A 44 -71.13 135.75 -85.24
C GLU A 44 -71.39 135.03 -83.91
N GLU A 45 -72.62 135.11 -83.39
CA GLU A 45 -73.05 134.40 -82.17
C GLU A 45 -73.10 132.87 -82.40
N LYS A 46 -73.49 132.40 -83.58
CA LYS A 46 -73.48 130.97 -83.94
C LYS A 46 -72.07 130.42 -84.22
N GLU A 47 -71.19 131.19 -84.83
CA GLU A 47 -69.78 130.86 -85.04
C GLU A 47 -69.05 130.80 -83.69
N LYS A 48 -69.34 131.73 -82.77
CA LYS A 48 -68.81 131.68 -81.40
C LYS A 48 -69.30 130.45 -80.63
N LEU A 49 -70.58 130.10 -80.73
CA LEU A 49 -71.12 128.87 -80.12
C LEU A 49 -70.51 127.60 -80.75
N LEU A 50 -70.28 127.59 -82.06
CA LEU A 50 -69.60 126.49 -82.75
C LEU A 50 -68.13 126.38 -82.31
N ALA A 51 -67.45 127.50 -82.05
CA ALA A 51 -66.10 127.50 -81.52
C ALA A 51 -66.04 126.94 -80.09
N THR A 52 -66.95 127.35 -79.19
CA THR A 52 -67.01 126.78 -77.83
C THR A 52 -67.35 125.29 -77.84
N GLU A 53 -68.29 124.84 -78.68
CA GLU A 53 -68.59 123.41 -78.84
C GLU A 53 -67.40 122.62 -79.44
N GLN A 54 -66.59 123.23 -80.30
CA GLN A 54 -65.34 122.61 -80.79
C GLN A 54 -64.25 122.54 -79.70
N GLU A 55 -64.12 123.57 -78.85
CA GLU A 55 -63.22 123.58 -77.70
C GLU A 55 -63.65 122.54 -76.64
N ASP A 56 -64.94 122.48 -76.30
CA ASP A 56 -65.50 121.49 -75.38
C ASP A 56 -65.38 120.06 -75.93
N ALA A 57 -65.62 119.84 -77.23
CA ALA A 57 -65.38 118.55 -77.88
C ALA A 57 -63.89 118.18 -77.90
N ALA A 58 -62.98 119.15 -78.05
CA ALA A 58 -61.54 118.92 -77.96
C ALA A 58 -61.10 118.60 -76.52
N ALA A 59 -61.64 119.30 -75.52
CA ALA A 59 -61.39 119.05 -74.10
C ALA A 59 -61.92 117.67 -73.68
N ALA A 60 -63.15 117.32 -74.07
CA ALA A 60 -63.71 115.98 -73.87
C ALA A 60 -62.86 114.90 -74.54
N LYS A 61 -62.34 115.15 -75.75
CA LYS A 61 -61.43 114.24 -76.47
C LYS A 61 -60.05 114.14 -75.82
N SER A 62 -59.55 115.17 -75.15
CA SER A 62 -58.33 115.07 -74.32
C SER A 62 -58.58 114.24 -73.07
N LYS A 63 -59.65 114.57 -72.32
CA LYS A 63 -60.04 113.85 -71.11
C LYS A 63 -60.32 112.36 -71.37
N LEU A 64 -60.91 112.01 -72.52
CA LEU A 64 -61.06 110.62 -72.96
C LEU A 64 -59.72 109.94 -73.26
N ARG A 65 -58.71 110.65 -73.78
CA ARG A 65 -57.36 110.08 -73.97
C ARG A 65 -56.63 109.88 -72.65
N GLU A 66 -56.77 110.83 -71.72
CA GLU A 66 -56.23 110.76 -70.37
C GLU A 66 -56.83 109.57 -69.60
N LEU A 67 -58.17 109.46 -69.55
CA LEU A 67 -58.87 108.33 -68.93
C LEU A 67 -58.52 106.98 -69.58
N ASN A 68 -58.31 106.92 -70.90
CA ASN A 68 -57.84 105.69 -71.57
C ASN A 68 -56.39 105.36 -71.20
N LYS A 69 -55.52 106.36 -71.01
CA LYS A 69 -54.13 106.17 -70.56
C LYS A 69 -54.06 105.71 -69.11
N GLU A 70 -54.89 106.27 -68.22
CA GLU A 70 -55.04 105.83 -66.83
C GLU A 70 -55.61 104.42 -66.73
N LEU A 71 -56.66 104.11 -67.51
CA LEU A 71 -57.22 102.76 -67.61
C LEU A 71 -56.19 101.74 -68.14
N ALA A 72 -55.34 102.13 -69.09
CA ALA A 72 -54.24 101.28 -69.56
C ALA A 72 -53.15 101.09 -68.49
N ALA A 73 -52.81 102.14 -67.73
CA ALA A 73 -51.83 102.09 -66.65
C ALA A 73 -52.31 101.20 -65.49
N GLU A 74 -53.56 101.35 -65.03
CA GLU A 74 -54.13 100.50 -63.99
C GLU A 74 -54.35 99.05 -64.47
N LYS A 75 -54.70 98.82 -65.75
CA LYS A 75 -54.70 97.46 -66.32
C LYS A 75 -53.31 96.82 -66.30
N ALA A 76 -52.26 97.56 -66.67
CA ALA A 76 -50.89 97.07 -66.63
C ALA A 76 -50.41 96.80 -65.19
N LYS A 77 -50.77 97.68 -64.25
CA LYS A 77 -50.48 97.56 -62.81
C LYS A 77 -51.22 96.37 -62.17
N ALA A 78 -52.48 96.16 -62.53
CA ALA A 78 -53.27 94.99 -62.12
C ALA A 78 -52.66 93.70 -62.66
N ALA A 79 -52.32 93.64 -63.95
CA ALA A 79 -51.67 92.47 -64.57
C ALA A 79 -50.29 92.18 -63.96
N ALA A 80 -49.50 93.20 -63.62
CA ALA A 80 -48.24 93.04 -62.91
C ALA A 80 -48.43 92.53 -61.47
N GLY A 81 -49.47 93.00 -60.77
CA GLY A 81 -49.87 92.48 -59.46
C GLY A 81 -50.31 91.02 -59.52
N GLU A 82 -51.16 90.66 -60.48
CA GLU A 82 -51.62 89.30 -60.73
C GLU A 82 -50.45 88.36 -61.06
N ALA A 83 -49.53 88.79 -61.93
CA ALA A 83 -48.32 88.03 -62.26
C ALA A 83 -47.40 87.83 -61.03
N LYS A 84 -47.27 88.84 -60.16
CA LYS A 84 -46.53 88.73 -58.90
C LYS A 84 -47.18 87.72 -57.95
N VAL A 85 -48.51 87.79 -57.77
CA VAL A 85 -49.25 86.85 -56.92
C VAL A 85 -49.19 85.43 -57.48
N LYS A 86 -49.35 85.24 -58.79
CA LYS A 86 -49.16 83.93 -59.45
C LYS A 86 -47.75 83.36 -59.25
N LYS A 87 -46.71 84.19 -59.36
CA LYS A 87 -45.33 83.76 -59.07
C LYS A 87 -45.13 83.38 -57.60
N GLN A 88 -45.76 84.10 -56.67
CA GLN A 88 -45.71 83.76 -55.24
C GLN A 88 -46.50 82.48 -54.92
N LEU A 89 -47.64 82.25 -55.56
CA LEU A 89 -48.43 81.03 -55.43
C LEU A 89 -47.63 79.80 -55.86
N VAL A 90 -47.06 79.83 -57.08
CA VAL A 90 -46.22 78.73 -57.60
C VAL A 90 -44.99 78.48 -56.71
N ALA A 91 -44.38 79.52 -56.14
CA ALA A 91 -43.29 79.35 -55.18
C ALA A 91 -43.75 78.66 -53.89
N ARG A 92 -44.93 79.00 -53.34
CA ARG A 92 -45.50 78.32 -52.16
C ARG A 92 -45.93 76.89 -52.47
N GLU A 93 -46.47 76.62 -53.65
CA GLU A 93 -46.78 75.26 -54.11
C GLU A 93 -45.51 74.40 -54.16
N GLN A 94 -44.42 74.93 -54.73
CA GLN A 94 -43.11 74.26 -54.75
C GLN A 94 -42.53 74.05 -53.35
N GLU A 95 -42.63 75.03 -52.44
CA GLU A 95 -42.24 74.87 -51.03
C GLU A 95 -43.05 73.76 -50.33
N ILE A 96 -44.38 73.72 -50.53
CA ILE A 96 -45.26 72.69 -49.97
C ILE A 96 -44.89 71.31 -50.50
N THR A 97 -44.68 71.15 -51.81
CA THR A 97 -44.21 69.88 -52.39
C THR A 97 -42.84 69.48 -51.86
N ALA A 98 -41.91 70.43 -51.69
CA ALA A 98 -40.58 70.16 -51.14
C ALA A 98 -40.60 69.82 -49.63
N VAL A 99 -41.58 70.31 -48.87
CA VAL A 99 -41.82 69.88 -47.47
C VAL A 99 -42.47 68.49 -47.44
N GLN A 100 -43.49 68.24 -48.25
CA GLN A 100 -44.15 66.92 -48.36
C GLN A 100 -43.16 65.83 -48.78
N ALA A 101 -42.26 66.11 -49.73
CA ALA A 101 -41.23 65.17 -50.17
C ALA A 101 -40.23 64.83 -49.05
N ARG A 102 -39.74 65.83 -48.30
CA ARG A 102 -38.86 65.63 -47.14
C ARG A 102 -39.55 64.85 -46.01
N MET A 103 -40.81 65.17 -45.73
CA MET A 103 -41.63 64.46 -44.76
C MET A 103 -41.83 62.99 -45.15
N GLN A 104 -42.12 62.70 -46.43
CA GLN A 104 -42.21 61.32 -46.94
C GLN A 104 -40.87 60.58 -46.93
N ALA A 105 -39.74 61.27 -47.10
CA ALA A 105 -38.41 60.66 -47.00
C ALA A 105 -38.12 60.23 -45.55
N SER A 106 -38.24 61.16 -44.58
CA SER A 106 -38.06 60.87 -43.15
C SER A 106 -39.00 59.78 -42.64
N TYR A 107 -40.27 59.75 -43.07
CA TYR A 107 -41.17 58.64 -42.72
C TYR A 107 -40.73 57.29 -43.30
N ARG A 108 -40.13 57.24 -44.50
CA ARG A 108 -39.59 55.99 -45.06
C ARG A 108 -38.33 55.55 -44.32
N GLU A 109 -37.46 56.49 -43.96
CA GLU A 109 -36.24 56.25 -43.18
C GLU A 109 -36.60 55.67 -41.80
N HIS A 110 -37.48 56.33 -41.04
CA HIS A 110 -37.94 55.83 -39.74
C HIS A 110 -38.67 54.47 -39.83
N VAL A 111 -39.44 54.21 -40.90
CA VAL A 111 -40.04 52.87 -41.11
C VAL A 111 -38.97 51.81 -41.35
N GLN A 112 -37.89 52.13 -42.08
CA GLN A 112 -36.75 51.22 -42.26
C GLN A 112 -35.98 51.00 -40.95
N GLU A 113 -35.74 52.06 -40.17
CA GLU A 113 -35.11 51.96 -38.84
C GLU A 113 -35.92 51.06 -37.89
N VAL A 114 -37.24 51.28 -37.81
CA VAL A 114 -38.15 50.46 -37.00
C VAL A 114 -38.15 49.00 -37.47
N GLN A 115 -38.15 48.74 -38.79
CA GLN A 115 -38.05 47.38 -39.32
C GLN A 115 -36.70 46.71 -38.98
N GLN A 116 -35.59 47.44 -39.08
CA GLN A 116 -34.26 46.93 -38.68
C GLN A 116 -34.19 46.64 -37.17
N LEU A 117 -34.75 47.50 -36.32
CA LEU A 117 -34.80 47.30 -34.87
C LEU A 117 -35.70 46.11 -34.52
N GLN A 118 -36.87 45.97 -35.14
CA GLN A 118 -37.74 44.79 -34.97
C GLN A 118 -37.03 43.51 -35.42
N GLY A 119 -36.26 43.54 -36.50
CA GLY A 119 -35.43 42.41 -36.94
C GLY A 119 -34.38 42.02 -35.90
N LYS A 120 -33.62 43.00 -35.39
CA LYS A 120 -32.63 42.80 -34.32
C LYS A 120 -33.26 42.22 -33.05
N ILE A 121 -34.42 42.75 -32.64
CA ILE A 121 -35.17 42.26 -31.47
C ILE A 121 -35.55 40.79 -31.65
N ARG A 122 -36.09 40.38 -32.81
CA ARG A 122 -36.39 38.96 -33.08
C ARG A 122 -35.15 38.08 -33.03
N THR A 123 -34.04 38.48 -33.67
CA THR A 123 -32.81 37.68 -33.62
C THR A 123 -32.23 37.55 -32.22
N LEU A 124 -32.40 38.56 -31.36
CA LEU A 124 -31.99 38.49 -29.95
C LEU A 124 -32.94 37.62 -29.12
N GLN A 125 -34.26 37.67 -29.39
CA GLN A 125 -35.25 36.77 -28.77
C GLN A 125 -34.98 35.30 -29.16
N GLU A 126 -34.77 35.02 -30.44
CA GLU A 126 -34.41 33.69 -30.94
C GLU A 126 -33.11 33.17 -30.30
N GLN A 127 -32.11 34.03 -30.07
CA GLN A 127 -30.89 33.66 -29.35
C GLN A 127 -31.13 33.42 -27.85
N LEU A 128 -31.97 34.23 -27.19
CA LEU A 128 -32.37 34.08 -25.79
C LEU A 128 -33.24 32.84 -25.53
N GLU A 129 -34.03 32.41 -26.51
CA GLU A 129 -34.85 31.20 -26.40
C GLU A 129 -34.05 29.94 -26.77
N ASN A 130 -33.31 29.94 -27.88
CA ASN A 130 -32.62 28.73 -28.35
C ASN A 130 -31.27 28.50 -27.64
N GLY A 131 -30.57 29.54 -27.20
CA GLY A 131 -29.28 29.45 -26.51
C GLY A 131 -29.34 28.61 -25.22
N PRO A 132 -30.09 29.03 -24.19
CA PRO A 132 -30.18 28.28 -22.93
C PRO A 132 -30.87 26.94 -23.11
N ASN A 133 -31.87 26.80 -24.00
CA ASN A 133 -32.48 25.49 -24.28
C ASN A 133 -31.46 24.51 -24.90
N THR A 134 -30.59 24.97 -25.81
CA THR A 134 -29.51 24.13 -26.38
C THR A 134 -28.47 23.74 -25.33
N GLN A 135 -28.11 24.66 -24.42
CA GLN A 135 -27.20 24.37 -23.32
C GLN A 135 -27.82 23.38 -22.31
N LEU A 136 -29.09 23.59 -21.95
CA LEU A 136 -29.84 22.71 -21.04
C LEU A 136 -29.98 21.29 -21.62
N ALA A 137 -30.28 21.16 -22.92
CA ALA A 137 -30.35 19.86 -23.59
C ALA A 137 -29.00 19.12 -23.58
N ARG A 138 -27.87 19.83 -23.79
CA ARG A 138 -26.52 19.26 -23.67
C ARG A 138 -26.23 18.81 -22.23
N LEU A 139 -26.47 19.68 -21.24
CA LEU A 139 -26.26 19.36 -19.83
C LEU A 139 -27.13 18.18 -19.35
N GLN A 140 -28.35 18.04 -19.89
CA GLN A 140 -29.23 16.88 -19.64
C GLN A 140 -28.66 15.60 -20.26
N GLN A 141 -28.14 15.65 -21.48
CA GLN A 141 -27.49 14.53 -22.16
C GLN A 141 -26.17 14.12 -21.47
N GLU A 142 -25.36 15.09 -21.05
CA GLU A 142 -24.15 14.86 -20.25
C GLU A 142 -24.51 14.22 -18.90
N ASN A 143 -25.58 14.69 -18.25
CA ASN A 143 -26.09 14.07 -17.01
C ASN A 143 -26.61 12.64 -17.22
N SER A 144 -27.25 12.30 -18.35
CA SER A 144 -27.66 10.92 -18.61
C SER A 144 -26.44 10.03 -18.87
N ILE A 145 -25.48 10.48 -19.68
CA ILE A 145 -24.23 9.75 -19.95
C ILE A 145 -23.45 9.50 -18.65
N LEU A 146 -23.32 10.51 -17.78
CA LEU A 146 -22.64 10.38 -16.49
C LEU A 146 -23.37 9.43 -15.53
N ARG A 147 -24.71 9.42 -15.51
CA ARG A 147 -25.50 8.44 -14.73
C ARG A 147 -25.34 7.02 -15.26
N ASP A 148 -25.39 6.83 -16.58
CA ASP A 148 -25.22 5.51 -17.19
C ASP A 148 -23.81 4.97 -17.00
N ALA A 149 -22.79 5.82 -17.13
CA ALA A 149 -21.39 5.49 -16.82
C ALA A 149 -21.21 5.13 -15.34
N LEU A 150 -21.81 5.90 -14.41
CA LEU A 150 -21.77 5.61 -12.98
C LEU A 150 -22.48 4.28 -12.64
N ASN A 151 -23.63 4.01 -13.25
CA ASN A 151 -24.37 2.75 -13.08
C ASN A 151 -23.58 1.55 -13.64
N GLN A 152 -22.94 1.70 -14.80
CA GLN A 152 -22.06 0.67 -15.38
C GLN A 152 -20.82 0.43 -14.51
N ALA A 153 -20.16 1.49 -14.02
CA ALA A 153 -19.02 1.37 -13.13
C ALA A 153 -19.40 0.69 -11.80
N THR A 154 -20.51 1.11 -11.19
CA THR A 154 -21.02 0.55 -9.92
C THR A 154 -21.35 -0.93 -10.08
N SER A 155 -22.16 -1.30 -11.07
CA SER A 155 -22.52 -2.71 -11.32
C SER A 155 -21.32 -3.57 -11.73
N GLN A 156 -20.30 -3.01 -12.41
CA GLN A 156 -19.06 -3.74 -12.68
C GLN A 156 -18.20 -3.95 -11.42
N VAL A 157 -18.15 -2.98 -10.50
CA VAL A 157 -17.47 -3.11 -9.20
C VAL A 157 -18.19 -4.13 -8.32
N GLU A 158 -19.52 -4.05 -8.20
CA GLU A 158 -20.34 -5.03 -7.48
C GLU A 158 -20.18 -6.43 -8.08
N SER A 159 -20.15 -6.57 -9.40
CA SER A 159 -19.90 -7.85 -10.10
C SER A 159 -18.54 -8.44 -9.74
N LYS A 160 -17.46 -7.64 -9.77
CA LYS A 160 -16.10 -8.06 -9.39
C LYS A 160 -16.03 -8.47 -7.92
N GLN A 161 -16.55 -7.63 -7.01
CA GLN A 161 -16.58 -7.91 -5.57
C GLN A 161 -17.36 -9.19 -5.25
N ASN A 162 -18.51 -9.42 -5.88
CA ASN A 162 -19.27 -10.66 -5.70
C ASN A 162 -18.51 -11.89 -6.22
N ALA A 163 -17.78 -11.78 -7.33
CA ALA A 163 -16.93 -12.86 -7.85
C ALA A 163 -15.72 -13.16 -6.95
N GLU A 164 -15.11 -12.13 -6.36
CA GLU A 164 -14.01 -12.26 -5.39
C GLU A 164 -14.50 -12.86 -4.06
N LEU A 165 -15.64 -12.40 -3.54
CA LEU A 165 -16.29 -13.01 -2.37
C LEU A 165 -16.69 -14.48 -2.62
N ALA A 166 -17.09 -14.84 -3.85
CA ALA A 166 -17.36 -16.23 -4.22
C ALA A 166 -16.08 -17.08 -4.23
N LYS A 167 -14.96 -16.57 -4.78
CA LYS A 167 -13.64 -17.23 -4.72
C LYS A 167 -13.16 -17.42 -3.29
N LEU A 168 -13.17 -16.37 -2.47
CA LEU A 168 -12.74 -16.44 -1.07
C LEU A 168 -13.60 -17.43 -0.26
N ARG A 169 -14.92 -17.50 -0.51
CA ARG A 169 -15.78 -18.54 0.08
C ARG A 169 -15.43 -19.94 -0.40
N GLN A 170 -15.07 -20.11 -1.66
CA GLN A 170 -14.61 -21.40 -2.21
C GLN A 170 -13.27 -21.82 -1.62
N GLU A 171 -12.32 -20.89 -1.46
CA GLU A 171 -10.99 -21.12 -0.89
C GLU A 171 -11.06 -21.44 0.60
N LEU A 172 -11.84 -20.69 1.39
CA LEU A 172 -12.16 -21.05 2.77
C LEU A 172 -12.81 -22.44 2.86
N GLY A 173 -13.69 -22.79 1.90
CA GLY A 173 -14.30 -24.11 1.79
C GLY A 173 -13.31 -25.24 1.45
N LYS A 174 -12.26 -24.97 0.66
CA LYS A 174 -11.16 -25.90 0.39
C LYS A 174 -10.28 -26.09 1.62
N VAL A 175 -9.75 -24.99 2.17
CA VAL A 175 -8.87 -25.02 3.35
C VAL A 175 -9.57 -25.66 4.56
N SER A 176 -10.89 -25.45 4.72
CA SER A 176 -11.66 -26.13 5.77
C SER A 176 -11.75 -27.65 5.57
N LYS A 177 -11.84 -28.14 4.32
CA LYS A 177 -11.81 -29.58 4.02
C LYS A 177 -10.42 -30.15 4.21
N GLU A 178 -9.40 -29.50 3.66
CA GLU A 178 -7.99 -29.90 3.80
C GLU A 178 -7.59 -29.96 5.28
N LEU A 179 -8.06 -29.02 6.11
CA LEU A 179 -7.86 -29.05 7.56
C LEU A 179 -8.57 -30.24 8.23
N VAL A 180 -9.81 -30.56 7.85
CA VAL A 180 -10.53 -31.73 8.35
C VAL A 180 -9.82 -33.02 7.94
N GLU A 181 -9.50 -33.20 6.66
CA GLU A 181 -8.79 -34.36 6.11
C GLU A 181 -7.41 -34.55 6.79
N LYS A 182 -6.65 -33.47 7.02
CA LYS A 182 -5.40 -33.51 7.78
C LYS A 182 -5.60 -33.85 9.25
N SER A 183 -6.66 -33.36 9.88
CA SER A 183 -6.99 -33.69 11.28
C SER A 183 -7.39 -35.16 11.44
N GLU A 184 -8.12 -35.73 10.48
CA GLU A 184 -8.48 -37.14 10.47
C GLU A 184 -7.26 -38.03 10.20
N ALA A 185 -6.39 -37.65 9.25
CA ALA A 185 -5.14 -38.34 8.99
C ALA A 185 -4.21 -38.35 10.22
N ALA A 186 -4.01 -37.19 10.86
CA ALA A 186 -3.21 -37.10 12.08
C ALA A 186 -3.79 -37.94 13.24
N ARG A 187 -5.12 -38.01 13.36
CA ARG A 187 -5.79 -38.87 14.35
C ARG A 187 -5.63 -40.37 14.05
N GLN A 188 -5.59 -40.76 12.77
CA GLN A 188 -5.28 -42.13 12.35
C GLN A 188 -3.82 -42.47 12.64
N GLU A 189 -2.88 -41.56 12.37
CA GLU A 189 -1.46 -41.72 12.68
C GLU A 189 -1.21 -41.84 14.19
N GLU A 190 -1.88 -41.03 15.02
CA GLU A 190 -1.84 -41.14 16.49
C GLU A 190 -2.34 -42.51 16.98
N GLN A 191 -3.40 -43.05 16.37
CA GLN A 191 -3.92 -44.39 16.67
C GLN A 191 -2.95 -45.49 16.23
N GLN A 192 -2.29 -45.35 15.08
CA GLN A 192 -1.26 -46.27 14.62
C GLN A 192 -0.04 -46.24 15.55
N ARG A 193 0.45 -45.05 15.92
CA ARG A 193 1.52 -44.87 16.91
C ARG A 193 1.19 -45.57 18.21
N LYS A 194 0.03 -45.29 18.82
CA LYS A 194 -0.40 -45.95 20.08
C LYS A 194 -0.46 -47.48 19.95
N THR A 195 -0.82 -48.00 18.78
CA THR A 195 -0.82 -49.44 18.49
C THR A 195 0.59 -50.02 18.37
N LEU A 196 1.55 -49.27 17.82
CA LEU A 196 2.97 -49.66 17.75
C LEU A 196 3.66 -49.55 19.12
N GLU A 197 3.37 -48.51 19.87
CA GLU A 197 3.85 -48.24 21.23
C GLU A 197 3.42 -49.36 22.20
N ALA A 198 2.16 -49.80 22.11
CA ALA A 198 1.67 -50.97 22.84
C ALA A 198 2.35 -52.30 22.43
N LYS A 199 2.74 -52.46 21.15
CA LYS A 199 3.52 -53.62 20.70
C LYS A 199 4.97 -53.57 21.19
N ALA A 200 5.60 -52.40 21.18
CA ALA A 200 6.95 -52.21 21.70
C ALA A 200 7.03 -52.59 23.19
N ALA A 201 6.13 -52.06 24.03
CA ALA A 201 6.05 -52.43 25.44
C ALA A 201 5.77 -53.93 25.68
N ALA A 202 5.03 -54.59 24.79
CA ALA A 202 4.83 -56.04 24.84
C ALA A 202 6.12 -56.82 24.51
N PHE A 203 6.90 -56.38 23.53
CA PHE A 203 8.20 -56.97 23.20
C PHE A 203 9.25 -56.69 24.28
N GLU A 204 9.31 -55.49 24.85
CA GLU A 204 10.19 -55.18 25.99
C GLU A 204 9.92 -56.11 27.18
N LYS A 205 8.63 -56.32 27.53
CA LYS A 205 8.24 -57.29 28.54
C LYS A 205 8.67 -58.72 28.20
N GLN A 206 8.58 -59.11 26.92
CA GLN A 206 9.01 -60.42 26.46
C GLN A 206 10.54 -60.59 26.54
N VAL A 207 11.31 -59.55 26.21
CA VAL A 207 12.78 -59.51 26.36
C VAL A 207 13.18 -59.60 27.83
N LEU A 208 12.55 -58.84 28.72
CA LEU A 208 12.79 -58.92 30.17
C LEU A 208 12.47 -60.32 30.72
N GLN A 209 11.40 -60.95 30.25
CA GLN A 209 11.05 -62.32 30.66
C GLN A 209 12.06 -63.36 30.15
N LEU A 210 12.61 -63.18 28.93
CA LEU A 210 13.68 -64.03 28.40
C LEU A 210 15.03 -63.81 29.12
N GLN A 211 15.35 -62.57 29.50
CA GLN A 211 16.54 -62.25 30.30
C GLN A 211 16.45 -62.88 31.70
N ALA A 212 15.26 -62.84 32.32
CA ALA A 212 15.03 -63.51 33.61
C ALA A 212 15.23 -65.03 33.51
N SER A 213 14.62 -65.70 32.53
CA SER A 213 14.77 -67.15 32.37
C SER A 213 16.18 -67.57 31.93
N HIS A 214 16.88 -66.73 31.15
CA HIS A 214 18.30 -66.93 30.84
C HIS A 214 19.13 -66.91 32.14
N LYS A 215 18.99 -65.87 32.96
CA LYS A 215 19.70 -65.73 34.23
C LYS A 215 19.38 -66.88 35.20
N GLU A 216 18.12 -67.29 35.32
CA GLU A 216 17.73 -68.46 36.12
C GLU A 216 18.43 -69.74 35.62
N SER A 217 18.58 -69.91 34.31
CA SER A 217 19.29 -71.05 33.72
C SER A 217 20.82 -70.98 33.95
N GLU A 218 21.43 -69.79 33.85
CA GLU A 218 22.84 -69.57 34.17
C GLU A 218 23.13 -69.85 35.65
N GLU A 219 22.29 -69.34 36.55
CA GLU A 219 22.39 -69.63 37.99
C GLU A 219 22.23 -71.13 38.28
N ALA A 220 21.35 -71.85 37.56
CA ALA A 220 21.18 -73.29 37.69
C ALA A 220 22.39 -74.08 37.16
N LEU A 221 23.01 -73.62 36.08
CA LEU A 221 24.25 -74.18 35.53
C LEU A 221 25.44 -73.94 36.46
N GLN A 222 25.57 -72.73 37.04
CA GLN A 222 26.60 -72.42 38.04
C GLN A 222 26.45 -73.30 39.28
N LYS A 223 25.24 -73.42 39.85
CA LYS A 223 24.97 -74.29 41.01
C LYS A 223 25.33 -75.77 40.72
N ARG A 224 25.18 -76.23 39.48
CA ARG A 224 25.65 -77.55 39.02
C ARG A 224 27.16 -77.65 38.91
N LEU A 225 27.83 -76.64 38.33
CA LEU A 225 29.28 -76.57 38.25
C LEU A 225 29.93 -76.57 39.64
N ASP A 226 29.32 -75.86 40.60
CA ASP A 226 29.75 -75.83 42.00
C ASP A 226 29.58 -77.19 42.70
N GLU A 227 28.52 -77.95 42.42
CA GLU A 227 28.37 -79.32 42.94
C GLU A 227 29.40 -80.26 42.34
N VAL A 228 29.55 -80.29 41.00
CA VAL A 228 30.57 -81.12 40.33
C VAL A 228 31.98 -80.79 40.82
N SER A 229 32.29 -79.52 41.07
CA SER A 229 33.56 -79.10 41.65
C SER A 229 33.74 -79.60 43.08
N ARG A 230 32.68 -79.57 43.91
CA ARG A 230 32.71 -80.11 45.29
C ARG A 230 32.78 -81.64 45.31
N GLU A 231 32.11 -82.34 44.39
CA GLU A 231 32.23 -83.78 44.20
C GLU A 231 33.64 -84.18 43.73
N LEU A 232 34.23 -83.42 42.81
CA LEU A 232 35.62 -83.62 42.38
C LEU A 232 36.60 -83.43 43.55
N CYS A 233 36.46 -82.37 44.36
CA CYS A 233 37.29 -82.17 45.55
C CYS A 233 37.11 -83.28 46.60
N ARG A 234 35.88 -83.76 46.84
CA ARG A 234 35.61 -84.94 47.70
C ARG A 234 36.30 -86.19 47.15
N SER A 235 36.17 -86.46 45.85
CA SER A 235 36.80 -87.59 45.15
C SER A 235 38.33 -87.52 45.23
N GLN A 236 38.94 -86.37 44.93
CA GLN A 236 40.38 -86.15 45.03
C GLN A 236 40.89 -86.37 46.46
N THR A 237 40.17 -85.88 47.47
CA THR A 237 40.51 -86.09 48.89
C THR A 237 40.44 -87.57 49.28
N SER A 238 39.41 -88.29 48.81
CA SER A 238 39.27 -89.73 49.03
C SER A 238 40.35 -90.55 48.29
N HIS A 239 40.71 -90.17 47.07
CA HIS A 239 41.84 -90.78 46.36
C HIS A 239 43.19 -90.50 47.05
N ALA A 240 43.36 -89.33 47.68
CA ALA A 240 44.55 -89.01 48.47
C ALA A 240 44.63 -89.85 49.76
N SER A 241 43.51 -90.02 50.50
CA SER A 241 43.51 -90.88 51.69
C SER A 241 43.74 -92.35 51.35
N LEU A 242 43.08 -92.87 50.29
CA LEU A 242 43.29 -94.24 49.80
C LEU A 242 44.74 -94.48 49.34
N ARG A 243 45.41 -93.46 48.78
CA ARG A 243 46.84 -93.54 48.44
C ARG A 243 47.71 -93.63 49.69
N ALA A 244 47.49 -92.76 50.68
CA ALA A 244 48.24 -92.77 51.93
C ALA A 244 48.05 -94.08 52.72
N ASP A 245 46.86 -94.67 52.69
CA ASP A 245 46.61 -95.97 53.33
C ASP A 245 47.23 -97.14 52.54
N ALA A 246 47.28 -97.06 51.21
CA ALA A 246 48.03 -98.02 50.38
C ALA A 246 49.57 -97.89 50.56
N GLU A 247 50.07 -96.70 50.87
CA GLU A 247 51.48 -96.46 51.21
C GLU A 247 51.81 -97.06 52.59
N LYS A 248 51.01 -96.79 53.64
CA LYS A 248 51.13 -97.46 54.95
C LYS A 248 51.07 -98.99 54.85
N ALA A 249 50.17 -99.52 54.00
CA ALA A 249 50.07 -100.97 53.79
C ALA A 249 51.35 -101.55 53.16
N ARG A 250 52.02 -100.82 52.27
CA ARG A 250 53.33 -101.19 51.72
C ARG A 250 54.44 -101.10 52.77
N GLU A 251 54.46 -100.07 53.59
CA GLU A 251 55.41 -99.93 54.72
C GLU A 251 55.26 -101.11 55.69
N GLN A 252 54.03 -101.46 56.07
CA GLN A 252 53.74 -102.64 56.90
C GLN A 252 54.17 -103.94 56.21
N GLN A 253 53.95 -104.08 54.89
CA GLN A 253 54.41 -105.24 54.13
C GLN A 253 55.95 -105.33 54.08
N GLN A 254 56.67 -104.21 53.98
CA GLN A 254 58.13 -104.15 54.06
C GLN A 254 58.63 -104.51 55.47
N GLN A 255 58.01 -103.97 56.52
CA GLN A 255 58.32 -104.33 57.92
C GLN A 255 58.08 -105.82 58.19
N MET A 256 56.99 -106.40 57.67
CA MET A 256 56.72 -107.83 57.76
C MET A 256 57.75 -108.66 56.98
N ALA A 257 58.22 -108.19 55.83
CA ALA A 257 59.30 -108.85 55.09
C ALA A 257 60.65 -108.78 55.82
N GLU A 258 60.98 -107.65 56.45
CA GLU A 258 62.15 -107.53 57.33
C GLU A 258 62.07 -108.46 58.54
N LEU A 259 60.91 -108.51 59.21
CA LEU A 259 60.69 -109.40 60.37
C LEU A 259 60.77 -110.87 59.95
N HIS A 260 60.27 -111.22 58.77
CA HIS A 260 60.42 -112.56 58.22
C HIS A 260 61.88 -112.89 57.88
N GLY A 261 62.65 -111.94 57.33
CA GLY A 261 64.09 -112.09 57.13
C GLY A 261 64.86 -112.29 58.43
N LYS A 262 64.55 -111.49 59.47
CA LYS A 262 65.12 -111.60 60.82
C LYS A 262 64.78 -112.96 61.46
N LEU A 263 63.55 -113.45 61.26
CA LEU A 263 63.13 -114.78 61.69
C LEU A 263 63.92 -115.87 60.96
N GLN A 264 64.04 -115.82 59.63
CA GLN A 264 64.83 -116.78 58.86
C GLN A 264 66.31 -116.81 59.29
N SER A 265 66.92 -115.65 59.61
CA SER A 265 68.28 -115.63 60.19
C SER A 265 68.34 -116.26 61.59
N SER A 266 67.37 -115.99 62.47
CA SER A 266 67.36 -116.63 63.80
C SER A 266 67.08 -118.15 63.73
N GLU A 267 66.26 -118.60 62.77
CA GLU A 267 66.07 -120.03 62.50
C GLU A 267 67.35 -120.68 61.96
N ALA A 268 68.13 -119.98 61.13
CA ALA A 268 69.43 -120.45 60.65
C ALA A 268 70.47 -120.51 61.77
N GLU A 269 70.53 -119.51 62.66
CA GLU A 269 71.36 -119.55 63.87
C GLU A 269 70.96 -120.71 64.79
N VAL A 270 69.67 -120.89 65.07
CA VAL A 270 69.17 -122.02 65.88
C VAL A 270 69.51 -123.36 65.23
N ARG A 271 69.43 -123.48 63.89
CA ARG A 271 69.82 -124.69 63.16
C ARG A 271 71.32 -124.98 63.31
N SER A 272 72.17 -123.96 63.16
CA SER A 272 73.61 -124.05 63.45
C SER A 272 73.88 -124.46 64.91
N ARG A 273 73.13 -123.91 65.88
CA ARG A 273 73.24 -124.31 67.30
C ARG A 273 72.76 -125.74 67.54
N CYS A 274 71.77 -126.24 66.80
CA CYS A 274 71.37 -127.64 66.86
C CYS A 274 72.45 -128.57 66.28
N GLU A 275 73.11 -128.17 65.19
CA GLU A 275 74.24 -128.90 64.60
C GLU A 275 75.47 -128.91 65.54
N GLU A 276 75.80 -127.77 66.16
CA GLU A 276 76.79 -127.67 67.25
C GLU A 276 76.43 -128.58 68.43
N LEU A 277 75.18 -128.53 68.91
CA LEU A 277 74.70 -129.38 70.00
C LEU A 277 74.76 -130.87 69.65
N SER A 278 74.49 -131.26 68.40
CA SER A 278 74.65 -132.64 67.94
C SER A 278 76.13 -133.07 67.91
N SER A 279 77.03 -132.17 67.49
CA SER A 279 78.49 -132.43 67.57
C SER A 279 78.95 -132.60 69.02
N VAL A 280 78.52 -131.71 69.92
CA VAL A 280 78.82 -131.79 71.36
C VAL A 280 78.16 -133.02 72.01
N HIS A 281 77.00 -133.47 71.53
CA HIS A 281 76.37 -134.71 72.02
C HIS A 281 77.17 -135.96 71.62
N GLY A 282 77.70 -136.01 70.39
CA GLY A 282 78.61 -137.06 69.96
C GLY A 282 79.89 -137.10 70.81
N GLN A 283 80.52 -135.94 71.03
CA GLN A 283 81.66 -135.80 71.93
C GLN A 283 81.32 -136.20 73.38
N LEU A 284 80.11 -135.92 73.84
CA LEU A 284 79.63 -136.29 75.18
C LEU A 284 79.41 -137.80 75.34
N ASP A 285 78.92 -138.52 74.33
CA ASP A 285 78.76 -139.97 74.37
C ASP A 285 80.12 -140.70 74.28
N GLU A 286 81.03 -140.20 73.44
CA GLU A 286 82.40 -140.68 73.37
C GLU A 286 83.16 -140.42 74.69
N ALA A 287 82.89 -139.28 75.34
CA ALA A 287 83.37 -138.99 76.69
C ALA A 287 82.71 -139.89 77.77
N LYS A 288 81.40 -140.21 77.69
CA LYS A 288 80.74 -141.13 78.65
C LYS A 288 81.39 -142.52 78.66
N ALA A 289 81.77 -143.04 77.49
CA ALA A 289 82.49 -144.30 77.38
C ALA A 289 83.81 -144.27 78.17
N GLN A 290 84.61 -143.21 77.99
CA GLN A 290 85.88 -143.01 78.72
C GLN A 290 85.64 -142.74 80.22
N ASN A 291 84.57 -142.03 80.57
CA ASN A 291 84.22 -141.71 81.95
C ASN A 291 83.91 -142.96 82.79
N SER A 292 83.42 -144.03 82.17
CA SER A 292 83.22 -145.33 82.85
C SER A 292 84.53 -145.93 83.41
N GLN A 293 85.66 -145.75 82.71
CA GLN A 293 86.98 -146.20 83.17
C GLN A 293 87.69 -145.20 84.11
N LEU A 294 87.23 -143.94 84.16
CA LEU A 294 87.78 -142.90 85.02
C LEU A 294 86.99 -142.70 86.32
N THR A 295 85.72 -143.10 86.38
CA THR A 295 84.87 -142.96 87.58
C THR A 295 85.39 -143.73 88.80
N GLU A 296 86.13 -144.83 88.61
CA GLU A 296 86.84 -145.50 89.73
C GLU A 296 88.07 -144.72 90.23
N ARG A 297 88.66 -143.85 89.40
CA ARG A 297 89.85 -143.04 89.75
C ARG A 297 89.52 -141.61 90.20
N ILE A 298 88.40 -141.04 89.75
CA ILE A 298 87.98 -139.67 90.08
C ILE A 298 86.86 -139.65 91.14
N ARG A 299 86.94 -140.58 92.11
CA ARG A 299 86.27 -140.47 93.42
C ARG A 299 87.05 -139.55 94.39
N SER A 300 88.15 -138.92 93.93
CA SER A 300 89.18 -138.38 94.81
C SER A 300 89.28 -136.85 94.90
N ILE A 301 88.82 -136.07 93.91
CA ILE A 301 89.20 -134.65 93.73
C ILE A 301 88.05 -133.83 93.11
N GLU A 302 87.69 -132.70 93.76
CA GLU A 302 87.01 -131.43 93.31
C GLU A 302 85.74 -131.49 92.40
N ALA A 303 84.65 -130.72 92.54
CA ALA A 303 84.20 -129.60 93.38
C ALA A 303 84.78 -128.16 93.14
N LEU A 304 84.02 -127.25 92.47
CA LEU A 304 83.57 -125.88 92.90
C LEU A 304 83.29 -124.77 91.77
N LEU A 305 82.07 -124.14 91.77
CA LEU A 305 81.70 -122.66 91.58
C LEU A 305 81.33 -121.90 90.23
N GLU A 306 80.72 -120.67 90.32
CA GLU A 306 79.76 -119.93 89.37
C GLU A 306 79.69 -118.29 89.39
N ALA A 307 78.64 -117.57 88.82
CA ALA A 307 78.09 -116.11 88.98
C ALA A 307 78.53 -114.86 88.05
N SER A 308 78.01 -113.57 87.90
CA SER A 308 76.75 -112.64 88.05
C SER A 308 77.04 -111.12 87.54
N GLN A 309 76.28 -109.94 87.46
CA GLN A 309 74.88 -109.32 87.27
C GLN A 309 74.83 -107.69 87.16
N ALA A 310 73.67 -106.96 86.88
CA ALA A 310 73.24 -105.47 87.09
C ALA A 310 73.24 -104.34 85.93
N ARG A 311 72.72 -103.03 85.87
CA ARG A 311 71.63 -102.03 86.37
C ARG A 311 71.80 -100.53 85.78
N ASP A 312 71.07 -99.34 85.90
CA ASP A 312 69.64 -98.75 86.05
C ASP A 312 69.45 -97.12 85.96
N ALA A 313 68.31 -96.57 85.39
CA ALA A 313 67.36 -95.35 85.66
C ALA A 313 67.55 -93.72 85.70
N GLN A 314 66.48 -92.94 85.25
CA GLN A 314 65.79 -91.63 85.74
C GLN A 314 65.54 -90.19 85.01
N GLN A 315 65.09 -89.05 85.69
CA GLN A 315 64.17 -87.86 85.24
C GLN A 315 64.33 -86.45 86.04
N ALA A 316 63.60 -85.25 86.00
CA ALA A 316 62.82 -84.27 85.10
C ALA A 316 62.30 -82.91 85.83
N SER A 317 61.83 -81.74 85.21
CA SER A 317 61.28 -80.44 85.88
C SER A 317 60.59 -79.25 85.02
N ARG A 318 59.91 -78.16 85.58
CA ARG A 318 59.32 -76.86 84.95
C ARG A 318 58.71 -75.73 85.90
N GLU A 319 58.85 -74.38 85.69
CA GLU A 319 57.99 -73.31 86.35
C GLU A 319 57.88 -71.84 85.74
N GLU A 320 58.89 -71.22 85.10
CA GLU A 320 59.06 -69.73 84.98
C GLU A 320 58.05 -68.87 84.13
N ALA A 321 56.99 -69.43 83.55
CA ALA A 321 56.33 -68.84 82.36
C ALA A 321 55.48 -67.55 82.56
N ASN A 322 54.86 -67.36 83.72
CA ASN A 322 53.61 -66.56 83.77
C ASN A 322 53.77 -65.02 83.80
N GLN A 323 54.95 -64.46 84.11
CA GLN A 323 55.11 -62.99 84.18
C GLN A 323 55.43 -62.31 82.85
N GLN A 324 55.86 -63.05 81.81
CA GLN A 324 56.13 -62.47 80.49
C GLN A 324 54.85 -62.22 79.69
N GLN A 325 53.83 -63.06 79.86
CA GLN A 325 52.59 -63.05 79.06
C GLN A 325 51.84 -61.71 79.09
N ALA A 326 51.81 -61.02 80.24
CA ALA A 326 51.03 -59.78 80.40
C ALA A 326 51.64 -58.56 79.68
N ARG A 327 52.97 -58.52 79.49
CA ARG A 327 53.63 -57.41 78.77
C ARG A 327 53.63 -57.59 77.25
N LEU A 328 53.43 -58.82 76.79
CA LEU A 328 53.25 -59.12 75.36
C LEU A 328 51.93 -58.52 74.86
N MET A 329 50.80 -58.80 75.51
CA MET A 329 49.47 -58.34 75.07
C MET A 329 49.32 -56.82 74.87
N GLU A 330 49.95 -55.99 75.69
CA GLU A 330 49.85 -54.53 75.56
C GLU A 330 50.71 -53.98 74.39
N LEU A 331 51.86 -54.63 74.11
CA LEU A 331 52.66 -54.36 72.92
C LEU A 331 51.99 -54.90 71.65
N GLU A 332 51.45 -56.11 71.69
CA GLU A 332 50.67 -56.73 70.60
C GLU A 332 49.51 -55.85 70.16
N SER A 333 48.79 -55.22 71.10
CA SER A 333 47.69 -54.29 70.80
C SER A 333 48.14 -53.03 70.05
N GLN A 334 49.24 -52.40 70.46
CA GLN A 334 49.77 -51.21 69.78
C GLN A 334 50.41 -51.54 68.43
N VAL A 335 51.07 -52.70 68.33
CA VAL A 335 51.57 -53.25 67.06
C VAL A 335 50.40 -53.50 66.11
N TRP A 336 49.31 -54.15 66.55
CA TRP A 336 48.16 -54.46 65.70
C TRP A 336 47.50 -53.21 65.08
N CYS A 337 47.34 -52.12 65.85
CA CYS A 337 46.80 -50.87 65.31
C CYS A 337 47.71 -50.25 64.23
N LEU A 338 49.03 -50.21 64.48
CA LEU A 338 50.01 -49.67 63.52
C LEU A 338 50.22 -50.59 62.31
N GLU A 339 50.11 -51.90 62.48
CA GLU A 339 50.08 -52.88 61.40
C GLU A 339 48.85 -52.68 60.52
N LYS A 340 47.67 -52.45 61.12
CA LYS A 340 46.42 -52.20 60.39
C LYS A 340 46.50 -50.93 59.53
N GLU A 341 46.93 -49.81 60.09
CA GLU A 341 47.16 -48.57 59.32
C GLU A 341 48.24 -48.76 58.24
N ALA A 342 49.31 -49.52 58.54
CA ALA A 342 50.32 -49.86 57.56
C ALA A 342 49.83 -50.81 56.45
N THR A 343 48.86 -51.70 56.72
CA THR A 343 48.22 -52.51 55.67
C THR A 343 47.28 -51.67 54.82
N GLU A 344 46.45 -50.82 55.40
CA GLU A 344 45.50 -49.97 54.65
C GLU A 344 46.23 -49.00 53.71
N LEU A 345 47.34 -48.40 54.17
CA LEU A 345 48.19 -47.57 53.32
C LEU A 345 48.96 -48.37 52.26
N LYS A 346 49.42 -49.60 52.56
CA LYS A 346 50.03 -50.49 51.56
C LYS A 346 49.04 -50.91 50.49
N GLU A 347 47.81 -51.29 50.87
CA GLU A 347 46.75 -51.68 49.95
C GLU A 347 46.33 -50.50 49.05
N ALA A 348 46.17 -49.30 49.60
CA ALA A 348 45.91 -48.11 48.79
C ALA A 348 47.02 -47.83 47.77
N VAL A 349 48.29 -47.96 48.17
CA VAL A 349 49.45 -47.82 47.27
C VAL A 349 49.49 -48.93 46.22
N GLU A 350 49.26 -50.18 46.59
CA GLU A 350 49.34 -51.32 45.68
C GLU A 350 48.18 -51.32 44.68
N GLN A 351 46.95 -51.00 45.10
CA GLN A 351 45.83 -50.76 44.20
C GLN A 351 46.14 -49.67 43.18
N GLN A 352 46.87 -48.62 43.57
CA GLN A 352 47.25 -47.53 42.66
C GLN A 352 48.41 -47.93 41.73
N LYS A 353 49.33 -48.81 42.15
CA LYS A 353 50.31 -49.45 41.25
C LYS A 353 49.62 -50.37 40.24
N VAL A 354 48.69 -51.22 40.67
CA VAL A 354 47.90 -52.10 39.78
C VAL A 354 47.17 -51.25 38.74
N LYS A 355 46.44 -50.20 39.15
CA LYS A 355 45.79 -49.27 38.21
C LYS A 355 46.79 -48.59 37.26
N ASN A 356 48.00 -48.26 37.71
CA ASN A 356 49.03 -47.69 36.83
C ASN A 356 49.61 -48.73 35.85
N ASN A 357 49.78 -49.98 36.28
CA ASN A 357 50.22 -51.09 35.44
C ASN A 357 49.16 -51.49 34.42
N ASP A 358 47.89 -51.60 34.82
CA ASP A 358 46.74 -51.79 33.92
C ASP A 358 46.68 -50.72 32.82
N LEU A 359 46.92 -49.45 33.19
CA LEU A 359 46.95 -48.34 32.23
C LEU A 359 48.16 -48.43 31.30
N ARG A 360 49.34 -48.82 31.80
CA ARG A 360 50.52 -49.08 30.96
C ARG A 360 50.29 -50.25 30.02
N GLU A 361 49.70 -51.35 30.48
CA GLU A 361 49.44 -52.54 29.67
C GLU A 361 48.36 -52.28 28.61
N LYS A 362 47.29 -51.55 28.96
CA LYS A 362 46.27 -51.11 27.99
C LYS A 362 46.84 -50.14 26.96
N ASN A 363 47.70 -49.21 27.38
CA ASN A 363 48.37 -48.27 26.47
C ASN A 363 49.39 -48.98 25.57
N TRP A 364 50.17 -49.91 26.11
CA TRP A 364 51.11 -50.75 25.37
C TRP A 364 50.40 -51.65 24.35
N LYS A 365 49.32 -52.34 24.75
CA LYS A 365 48.47 -53.13 23.83
C LYS A 365 47.82 -52.27 22.74
N ALA A 366 47.39 -51.06 23.06
CA ALA A 366 46.89 -50.11 22.05
C ALA A 366 47.99 -49.66 21.08
N MET A 367 49.21 -49.43 21.57
CA MET A 367 50.37 -49.06 20.76
C MET A 367 50.88 -50.22 19.89
N GLU A 368 50.82 -51.46 20.39
CA GLU A 368 51.16 -52.68 19.64
C GLU A 368 50.08 -53.02 18.59
N ALA A 369 48.79 -52.83 18.92
CA ALA A 369 47.70 -52.91 17.96
C ALA A 369 47.81 -51.85 16.85
N LEU A 370 48.19 -50.62 17.19
CA LEU A 370 48.47 -49.56 16.21
C LEU A 370 49.67 -49.93 15.32
N ALA A 371 50.81 -50.29 15.92
CA ALA A 371 52.03 -50.63 15.17
C ALA A 371 51.90 -51.89 14.31
N SER A 372 51.00 -52.82 14.67
CA SER A 372 50.67 -53.99 13.83
C SER A 372 49.67 -53.66 12.73
N ALA A 373 48.70 -52.76 12.97
CA ALA A 373 47.83 -52.23 11.94
C ALA A 373 48.60 -51.39 10.89
N GLU A 374 49.49 -50.50 11.33
CA GLU A 374 50.38 -49.71 10.48
C GLU A 374 51.26 -50.62 9.61
N ARG A 375 51.94 -51.60 10.22
CA ARG A 375 52.76 -52.57 9.49
C ARG A 375 51.93 -53.39 8.49
N GLY A 376 50.75 -53.86 8.87
CA GLY A 376 49.84 -54.57 7.96
C GLY A 376 49.34 -53.70 6.80
N CYS A 377 49.18 -52.40 7.00
CA CYS A 377 48.90 -51.45 5.93
C CYS A 377 50.12 -51.23 5.01
N GLU A 378 51.33 -51.09 5.55
CA GLU A 378 52.54 -51.00 4.73
C GLU A 378 52.82 -52.29 3.93
N GLU A 379 52.62 -53.46 4.53
CA GLU A 379 52.81 -54.76 3.89
C GLU A 379 51.79 -54.98 2.77
N LYS A 380 50.53 -54.59 2.97
CA LYS A 380 49.51 -54.54 1.91
C LYS A 380 49.87 -53.55 0.79
N LEU A 381 50.42 -52.38 1.13
CA LEU A 381 50.87 -51.40 0.13
C LEU A 381 52.04 -51.96 -0.70
N ARG A 382 53.01 -52.61 -0.05
CA ARG A 382 54.15 -53.26 -0.71
C ARG A 382 53.70 -54.41 -1.62
N SER A 383 52.83 -55.30 -1.14
CA SER A 383 52.34 -56.44 -1.93
C SER A 383 51.46 -56.00 -3.10
N LEU A 384 50.59 -54.99 -2.94
CA LEU A 384 49.84 -54.40 -4.04
C LEU A 384 50.75 -53.72 -5.07
N THR A 385 51.83 -53.07 -4.64
CA THR A 385 52.81 -52.45 -5.56
C THR A 385 53.59 -53.52 -6.32
N GLN A 386 54.05 -54.58 -5.65
CA GLN A 386 54.74 -55.70 -6.30
C GLN A 386 53.82 -56.46 -7.25
N ALA A 387 52.58 -56.78 -6.85
CA ALA A 387 51.60 -57.45 -7.69
C ALA A 387 51.23 -56.58 -8.91
N LYS A 388 51.15 -55.25 -8.76
CA LYS A 388 51.01 -54.33 -9.89
C LYS A 388 52.19 -54.46 -10.84
N GLU A 389 53.42 -54.30 -10.35
CA GLU A 389 54.62 -54.42 -11.17
C GLU A 389 54.74 -55.79 -11.86
N GLU A 390 54.39 -56.88 -11.18
CA GLU A 390 54.41 -58.24 -11.74
C GLU A 390 53.31 -58.43 -12.79
N SER A 391 52.13 -57.82 -12.62
CA SER A 391 51.10 -57.81 -13.66
C SER A 391 51.49 -56.94 -14.87
N GLU A 392 52.18 -55.81 -14.68
CA GLU A 392 52.73 -54.99 -15.77
C GLU A 392 53.88 -55.72 -16.51
N LYS A 393 54.72 -56.46 -15.78
CA LYS A 393 55.76 -57.33 -16.34
C LYS A 393 55.16 -58.54 -17.08
N GLN A 394 54.12 -59.17 -16.54
CA GLN A 394 53.41 -60.26 -17.23
C GLN A 394 52.63 -59.76 -18.45
N LEU A 395 52.01 -58.58 -18.39
CA LEU A 395 51.32 -57.98 -19.55
C LEU A 395 52.33 -57.68 -20.66
N SER A 396 53.43 -56.99 -20.36
CA SER A 396 54.45 -56.66 -21.36
C SER A 396 55.20 -57.90 -21.88
N LEU A 397 55.40 -58.93 -21.05
CA LEU A 397 55.90 -60.24 -21.50
C LEU A 397 54.89 -60.96 -22.41
N MET A 398 53.59 -60.93 -22.08
CA MET A 398 52.53 -61.46 -22.93
C MET A 398 52.44 -60.71 -24.26
N GLU A 399 52.50 -59.37 -24.28
CA GLU A 399 52.53 -58.58 -25.51
C GLU A 399 53.76 -58.89 -26.38
N ALA A 400 54.91 -59.18 -25.77
CA ALA A 400 56.12 -59.60 -26.48
C ALA A 400 55.98 -61.03 -27.03
N GLN A 401 55.47 -61.97 -26.22
CA GLN A 401 55.28 -63.37 -26.60
C GLN A 401 54.19 -63.56 -27.65
N THR A 402 53.09 -62.80 -27.60
CA THR A 402 52.07 -62.83 -28.66
C THR A 402 52.62 -62.22 -29.95
N ARG A 403 53.37 -61.10 -29.88
CA ARG A 403 54.09 -60.54 -31.04
C ARG A 403 55.03 -61.59 -31.64
N GLU A 404 55.86 -62.22 -30.84
CA GLU A 404 56.83 -63.23 -31.30
C GLU A 404 56.14 -64.46 -31.89
N ALA A 405 55.12 -65.02 -31.23
CA ALA A 405 54.37 -66.18 -31.72
C ALA A 405 53.59 -65.87 -33.01
N LEU A 406 52.98 -64.70 -33.12
CA LEU A 406 52.22 -64.31 -34.32
C LEU A 406 53.15 -63.95 -35.49
N LEU A 407 54.36 -63.44 -35.23
CA LEU A 407 55.41 -63.29 -36.25
C LEU A 407 56.02 -64.63 -36.68
N ALA A 408 56.16 -65.59 -35.76
CA ALA A 408 56.62 -66.94 -36.09
C ALA A 408 55.59 -67.73 -36.93
N LEU A 409 54.30 -67.47 -36.72
CA LEU A 409 53.21 -68.03 -37.53
C LEU A 409 53.01 -67.28 -38.86
N LEU A 410 53.25 -65.95 -38.91
CA LEU A 410 53.09 -65.11 -40.10
C LEU A 410 54.39 -64.34 -40.44
N PRO A 411 55.46 -65.02 -40.91
CA PRO A 411 56.79 -64.42 -41.11
C PRO A 411 56.89 -63.38 -42.25
N GLY A 412 55.79 -63.07 -42.94
CA GLY A 412 55.72 -61.99 -43.94
C GLY A 412 55.50 -60.58 -43.36
N LEU A 413 55.26 -60.46 -42.05
CA LEU A 413 54.90 -59.19 -41.40
C LEU A 413 56.13 -58.42 -40.89
N SER A 414 56.45 -57.30 -41.55
CA SER A 414 57.50 -56.37 -41.12
C SER A 414 56.99 -55.40 -40.05
N VAL A 415 57.67 -55.30 -38.91
CA VAL A 415 57.26 -54.45 -37.76
C VAL A 415 58.07 -53.15 -37.68
N PRO A 416 57.44 -51.96 -37.80
CA PRO A 416 58.08 -50.69 -37.50
C PRO A 416 58.34 -50.54 -35.98
N THR A 417 59.56 -50.17 -35.61
CA THR A 417 60.10 -50.26 -34.23
C THR A 417 59.51 -49.25 -33.21
N ARG A 418 58.30 -48.72 -33.41
CA ARG A 418 57.72 -47.68 -32.53
C ARG A 418 56.18 -47.56 -32.49
N GLN A 419 55.43 -48.61 -32.84
CA GLN A 419 53.95 -48.65 -32.70
C GLN A 419 53.52 -49.26 -31.34
N ASN A 420 52.37 -48.84 -30.81
CA ASN A 420 51.77 -49.48 -29.63
C ASN A 420 51.24 -50.88 -29.99
N TYR A 421 51.02 -51.71 -28.98
CA TYR A 421 50.54 -53.09 -29.16
C TYR A 421 49.14 -53.17 -29.79
N ALA A 422 48.22 -52.29 -29.38
CA ALA A 422 46.86 -52.22 -29.94
C ALA A 422 46.85 -51.87 -31.44
N ASP A 423 47.63 -50.86 -31.86
CA ASP A 423 47.72 -50.41 -33.25
C ASP A 423 48.27 -51.54 -34.15
N TRP A 424 49.31 -52.23 -33.67
CA TRP A 424 49.93 -53.36 -34.36
C TRP A 424 48.99 -54.57 -34.48
N LEU A 425 48.23 -54.90 -33.44
CA LEU A 425 47.21 -55.96 -33.50
C LEU A 425 46.11 -55.66 -34.53
N GLN A 426 45.77 -54.38 -34.74
CA GLN A 426 44.78 -54.00 -35.74
C GLN A 426 45.31 -54.20 -37.17
N GLU A 427 46.57 -53.87 -37.45
CA GLU A 427 47.20 -54.15 -38.75
C GLU A 427 47.37 -55.67 -39.00
N LEU A 428 47.67 -56.45 -37.96
CA LEU A 428 47.66 -57.92 -38.03
C LEU A 428 46.27 -58.46 -38.39
N LYS A 429 45.20 -57.94 -37.79
CA LYS A 429 43.82 -58.38 -38.05
C LYS A 429 43.41 -58.19 -39.52
N GLU A 430 43.92 -57.16 -40.18
CA GLU A 430 43.64 -56.89 -41.60
C GLU A 430 44.43 -57.81 -42.56
N LYS A 431 45.58 -58.35 -42.13
CA LYS A 431 46.51 -59.16 -42.97
C LYS A 431 46.57 -60.65 -42.60
N GLY A 432 46.00 -61.04 -41.46
CA GLY A 432 46.05 -62.38 -40.90
C GLY A 432 45.44 -63.54 -41.71
N PRO A 433 44.42 -63.37 -42.59
CA PRO A 433 43.75 -64.50 -43.24
C PRO A 433 44.58 -65.32 -44.23
N GLU A 434 45.77 -64.86 -44.63
CA GLU A 434 46.52 -65.44 -45.76
C GLU A 434 47.57 -66.51 -45.38
N LEU A 435 47.82 -66.77 -44.09
CA LEU A 435 49.07 -67.43 -43.63
C LEU A 435 48.95 -68.51 -42.52
N LEU A 436 47.77 -69.07 -42.22
CA LEU A 436 47.60 -70.00 -41.07
C LEU A 436 47.03 -71.38 -41.43
N GLU A 437 47.89 -72.41 -41.48
CA GLU A 437 47.55 -73.84 -41.56
C GLU A 437 48.29 -74.67 -40.48
N GLN A 438 47.53 -75.02 -39.43
CA GLN A 438 47.61 -76.12 -38.43
C GLN A 438 48.95 -76.57 -37.74
N PRO A 439 48.93 -76.79 -36.39
CA PRO A 439 49.96 -77.47 -35.59
C PRO A 439 49.63 -78.97 -35.39
N PRO A 440 50.41 -79.79 -34.62
CA PRO A 440 50.13 -79.93 -33.18
C PRO A 440 51.32 -80.37 -32.25
N ALA A 441 51.16 -80.13 -30.93
CA ALA A 441 51.42 -80.99 -29.74
C ALA A 441 52.67 -81.95 -29.65
N ASN A 442 53.03 -82.62 -28.53
CA ASN A 442 52.26 -83.04 -27.35
C ASN A 442 53.15 -83.59 -26.18
N THR A 443 52.59 -83.66 -24.95
CA THR A 443 52.87 -84.70 -23.89
C THR A 443 54.30 -84.83 -23.26
N GLU A 444 54.59 -85.65 -22.23
CA GLU A 444 53.85 -86.75 -21.53
C GLU A 444 54.08 -86.77 -19.99
N PRO A 445 53.31 -87.57 -19.19
CA PRO A 445 53.30 -87.53 -17.73
C PRO A 445 53.77 -88.83 -17.01
N SER A 446 54.52 -88.70 -15.91
CA SER A 446 54.75 -89.83 -14.97
C SER A 446 54.95 -89.38 -13.51
N ASP A 447 55.54 -88.20 -13.32
CA ASP A 447 55.69 -87.50 -12.02
C ASP A 447 54.34 -87.07 -11.39
N LEU A 448 53.20 -87.40 -12.03
CA LEU A 448 51.89 -86.90 -11.65
C LEU A 448 51.39 -87.44 -10.31
N ALA A 449 51.42 -88.75 -10.03
CA ALA A 449 50.54 -89.29 -8.97
C ALA A 449 50.86 -88.81 -7.54
N ALA A 450 52.12 -88.48 -7.23
CA ALA A 450 52.50 -87.85 -5.97
C ALA A 450 52.17 -86.36 -5.97
N LYS A 451 52.58 -85.65 -7.05
CA LYS A 451 52.28 -84.24 -7.28
C LYS A 451 50.78 -83.96 -7.39
N LEU A 452 49.95 -84.94 -7.73
CA LEU A 452 48.50 -84.84 -7.82
C LEU A 452 47.91 -84.73 -6.42
N ARG A 453 48.39 -85.50 -5.44
CA ARG A 453 47.88 -85.42 -4.06
C ARG A 453 48.39 -84.16 -3.35
N GLU A 454 49.65 -83.79 -3.58
CA GLU A 454 50.20 -82.51 -3.12
C GLU A 454 49.50 -81.32 -3.81
N ALA A 455 49.12 -81.46 -5.08
CA ALA A 455 48.26 -80.52 -5.79
C ALA A 455 46.81 -80.54 -5.27
N GLU A 456 46.24 -81.67 -4.87
CA GLU A 456 44.88 -81.76 -4.29
C GLU A 456 44.83 -81.08 -2.92
N GLU A 457 45.84 -81.28 -2.07
CA GLU A 457 45.94 -80.62 -0.75
C GLU A 457 46.23 -79.11 -0.90
N THR A 458 47.14 -78.70 -1.78
CA THR A 458 47.37 -77.27 -2.05
C THR A 458 46.22 -76.61 -2.82
N GLN A 459 45.54 -77.32 -3.72
CA GLN A 459 44.28 -76.87 -4.35
C GLN A 459 43.18 -76.70 -3.31
N SER A 460 43.10 -77.57 -2.30
CA SER A 460 42.15 -77.44 -1.20
C SER A 460 42.45 -76.19 -0.35
N SER A 461 43.72 -75.92 -0.03
CA SER A 461 44.13 -74.67 0.67
C SER A 461 43.83 -73.43 -0.17
N LEU A 462 44.27 -73.41 -1.43
CA LEU A 462 44.04 -72.32 -2.36
C LEU A 462 42.55 -72.10 -2.65
N GLN A 463 41.74 -73.16 -2.69
CA GLN A 463 40.28 -73.05 -2.81
C GLN A 463 39.67 -72.42 -1.55
N ALA A 464 40.10 -72.83 -0.35
CA ALA A 464 39.65 -72.24 0.91
C ALA A 464 40.07 -70.77 1.05
N GLU A 465 41.28 -70.41 0.61
CA GLU A 465 41.75 -69.02 0.51
C GLU A 465 40.94 -68.24 -0.54
N CYS A 466 40.69 -68.80 -1.72
CA CYS A 466 39.80 -68.21 -2.73
C CYS A 466 38.37 -68.00 -2.20
N ASP A 467 37.84 -68.92 -1.39
CA ASP A 467 36.51 -68.79 -0.80
C ASP A 467 36.48 -67.74 0.33
N GLN A 468 37.56 -67.59 1.11
CA GLN A 468 37.72 -66.46 2.03
C GLN A 468 37.82 -65.12 1.27
N TYR A 469 38.61 -65.05 0.19
CA TYR A 469 38.67 -63.86 -0.66
C TYR A 469 37.32 -63.56 -1.33
N ARG A 470 36.55 -64.57 -1.75
CA ARG A 470 35.16 -64.39 -2.24
C ARG A 470 34.24 -63.83 -1.15
N SER A 471 34.35 -64.28 0.10
CA SER A 471 33.58 -63.72 1.22
C SER A 471 33.94 -62.25 1.46
N ILE A 472 35.24 -61.94 1.59
CA ILE A 472 35.72 -60.57 1.82
C ILE A 472 35.36 -59.64 0.64
N LEU A 473 35.40 -60.12 -0.60
CA LEU A 473 34.94 -59.37 -1.77
C LEU A 473 33.43 -59.15 -1.76
N ALA A 474 32.62 -60.16 -1.39
CA ALA A 474 31.17 -60.00 -1.27
C ALA A 474 30.77 -59.06 -0.12
N GLU A 475 31.48 -59.11 1.01
CA GLU A 475 31.29 -58.22 2.16
C GLU A 475 31.68 -56.77 1.84
N THR A 476 32.81 -56.56 1.15
CA THR A 476 33.23 -55.22 0.71
C THR A 476 32.36 -54.68 -0.43
N GLU A 477 31.90 -55.52 -1.37
CA GLU A 477 30.91 -55.14 -2.38
C GLU A 477 29.56 -54.76 -1.73
N ALA A 478 29.11 -55.50 -0.71
CA ALA A 478 27.92 -55.18 0.06
C ALA A 478 28.07 -53.85 0.83
N MET A 479 29.23 -53.61 1.44
CA MET A 479 29.55 -52.34 2.10
C MET A 479 29.58 -51.16 1.11
N LEU A 480 30.20 -51.34 -0.06
CA LEU A 480 30.23 -50.33 -1.12
C LEU A 480 28.83 -50.03 -1.67
N LYS A 481 27.98 -51.05 -1.85
CA LYS A 481 26.57 -50.87 -2.24
C LYS A 481 25.76 -50.15 -1.16
N ALA A 482 26.00 -50.44 0.12
CA ALA A 482 25.36 -49.73 1.23
C ALA A 482 25.80 -48.25 1.29
N LEU A 483 27.10 -47.97 1.10
CA LEU A 483 27.63 -46.61 1.04
C LEU A 483 27.11 -45.84 -0.18
N GLN A 484 27.13 -46.45 -1.38
CA GLN A 484 26.55 -45.87 -2.59
C GLN A 484 25.08 -45.50 -2.35
N LYS A 485 24.29 -46.44 -1.83
CA LYS A 485 22.88 -46.19 -1.53
C LYS A 485 22.70 -45.06 -0.51
N SER A 486 23.52 -45.00 0.54
CA SER A 486 23.46 -43.93 1.55
C SER A 486 23.77 -42.56 0.94
N VAL A 487 24.73 -42.48 0.02
CA VAL A 487 25.07 -41.24 -0.70
C VAL A 487 23.96 -40.85 -1.69
N GLU A 488 23.34 -41.81 -2.38
CA GLU A 488 22.17 -41.56 -3.23
C GLU A 488 20.96 -41.06 -2.42
N GLU A 489 20.69 -41.65 -1.24
CA GLU A 489 19.63 -41.20 -0.33
C GLU A 489 19.91 -39.79 0.23
N GLU A 490 21.15 -39.48 0.64
CA GLU A 490 21.53 -38.11 1.03
C GLU A 490 21.43 -37.12 -0.13
N GLU A 491 21.84 -37.48 -1.34
CA GLU A 491 21.75 -36.60 -2.52
C GLU A 491 20.28 -36.25 -2.84
N GLN A 492 19.35 -37.19 -2.68
CA GLN A 492 17.91 -36.92 -2.82
C GLN A 492 17.38 -36.00 -1.71
N VAL A 493 17.82 -36.18 -0.45
CA VAL A 493 17.47 -35.28 0.66
C VAL A 493 17.99 -33.86 0.40
N TRP A 494 19.23 -33.71 -0.08
CA TRP A 494 19.78 -32.40 -0.42
C TRP A 494 19.08 -31.76 -1.63
N LYS A 495 18.75 -32.53 -2.68
CA LYS A 495 17.94 -32.06 -3.82
C LYS A 495 16.58 -31.53 -3.37
N ALA A 496 15.84 -32.31 -2.57
CA ALA A 496 14.54 -31.91 -2.03
C ALA A 496 14.62 -30.67 -1.13
N ARG A 497 15.68 -30.55 -0.33
CA ARG A 497 15.94 -29.38 0.52
C ARG A 497 16.25 -28.13 -0.33
N VAL A 498 17.07 -28.26 -1.37
CA VAL A 498 17.37 -27.17 -2.30
C VAL A 498 16.09 -26.70 -2.99
N SER A 499 15.30 -27.60 -3.59
CA SER A 499 14.07 -27.21 -4.29
C SER A 499 13.04 -26.55 -3.35
N ALA A 500 12.93 -27.00 -2.09
CA ALA A 500 12.11 -26.33 -1.09
C ALA A 500 12.59 -24.88 -0.81
N THR A 501 13.91 -24.67 -0.64
CA THR A 501 14.46 -23.32 -0.45
C THR A 501 14.37 -22.44 -1.70
N GLU A 502 14.43 -23.01 -2.90
CA GLU A 502 14.19 -22.29 -4.16
C GLU A 502 12.72 -21.87 -4.31
N GLU A 503 11.77 -22.71 -3.91
CA GLU A 503 10.36 -22.35 -3.82
C GLU A 503 10.11 -21.23 -2.80
N GLU A 504 10.72 -21.28 -1.62
CA GLU A 504 10.62 -20.21 -0.59
C GLU A 504 11.25 -18.90 -1.07
N LEU A 505 12.40 -18.97 -1.76
CA LEU A 505 13.03 -17.83 -2.41
C LEU A 505 12.14 -17.26 -3.53
N GLN A 506 11.44 -18.10 -4.28
CA GLN A 506 10.52 -17.64 -5.33
C GLN A 506 9.24 -17.03 -4.74
N LYS A 507 8.67 -17.62 -3.68
CA LYS A 507 7.53 -17.07 -2.92
C LYS A 507 7.87 -15.69 -2.35
N SER A 508 9.03 -15.54 -1.72
CA SER A 508 9.51 -14.25 -1.18
C SER A 508 9.86 -13.23 -2.28
N ARG A 509 10.39 -13.65 -3.43
CA ARG A 509 10.56 -12.75 -4.60
C ARG A 509 9.24 -12.22 -5.14
N VAL A 510 8.16 -13.01 -5.10
CA VAL A 510 6.82 -12.56 -5.51
C VAL A 510 6.23 -11.58 -4.49
N THR A 511 6.37 -11.83 -3.18
CA THR A 511 5.88 -10.86 -2.17
C THR A 511 6.70 -9.57 -2.17
N VAL A 512 8.02 -9.61 -2.37
CA VAL A 512 8.84 -8.40 -2.55
C VAL A 512 8.38 -7.59 -3.75
N LYS A 513 8.15 -8.19 -4.92
CA LYS A 513 7.61 -7.47 -6.09
C LYS A 513 6.25 -6.83 -5.83
N HIS A 514 5.36 -7.52 -5.10
CA HIS A 514 4.07 -6.94 -4.72
C HIS A 514 4.21 -5.75 -3.75
N LEU A 515 5.19 -5.79 -2.85
CA LEU A 515 5.54 -4.67 -1.99
C LEU A 515 6.17 -3.51 -2.78
N GLU A 516 7.01 -3.79 -3.78
CA GLU A 516 7.56 -2.78 -4.70
C GLU A 516 6.44 -2.10 -5.52
N GLU A 517 5.49 -2.87 -6.05
CA GLU A 517 4.31 -2.35 -6.77
C GLU A 517 3.38 -1.50 -5.88
N THR A 518 3.17 -1.89 -4.63
CA THR A 518 2.32 -1.12 -3.70
C THR A 518 3.03 0.14 -3.21
N VAL A 519 4.34 0.09 -2.93
CA VAL A 519 5.16 1.29 -2.69
C VAL A 519 5.18 2.22 -3.91
N GLY A 520 5.20 1.68 -5.13
CA GLY A 520 5.07 2.46 -6.37
C GLY A 520 3.73 3.20 -6.48
N LYS A 521 2.62 2.53 -6.16
CA LYS A 521 1.28 3.14 -6.13
C LYS A 521 1.17 4.22 -5.06
N LEU A 522 1.61 3.93 -3.83
CA LEU A 522 1.60 4.88 -2.71
C LEU A 522 2.46 6.13 -2.97
N LYS A 523 3.55 6.01 -3.75
CA LYS A 523 4.33 7.18 -4.22
C LYS A 523 3.55 8.04 -5.21
N GLY A 524 2.92 7.42 -6.22
CA GLY A 524 2.06 8.17 -7.16
C GLY A 524 0.85 8.82 -6.49
N GLU A 525 0.26 8.16 -5.50
CA GLU A 525 -0.80 8.73 -4.65
C GLU A 525 -0.28 9.91 -3.83
N LEU A 526 0.92 9.81 -3.22
CA LEU A 526 1.56 10.91 -2.50
C LEU A 526 1.89 12.10 -3.42
N GLU A 527 2.47 11.86 -4.59
CA GLU A 527 2.75 12.90 -5.60
C GLU A 527 1.46 13.60 -6.06
N SER A 528 0.35 12.86 -6.20
CA SER A 528 -0.96 13.45 -6.51
C SER A 528 -1.53 14.27 -5.34
N ALA A 529 -1.30 13.85 -4.10
CA ALA A 529 -1.72 14.57 -2.89
C ALA A 529 -0.88 15.83 -2.63
N ASP A 530 0.40 15.82 -3.02
CA ASP A 530 1.27 17.01 -3.04
C ASP A 530 0.77 18.02 -4.07
N GLN A 531 0.47 17.60 -5.31
CA GLN A 531 -0.13 18.47 -6.35
C GLN A 531 -1.46 19.09 -5.90
N VAL A 532 -2.36 18.30 -5.29
CA VAL A 532 -3.62 18.83 -4.74
C VAL A 532 -3.36 19.84 -3.63
N ARG A 533 -2.38 19.60 -2.74
CA ARG A 533 -2.00 20.54 -1.68
C ARG A 533 -1.44 21.85 -2.25
N GLU A 534 -0.62 21.79 -3.29
CA GLU A 534 -0.13 22.98 -3.99
C GLU A 534 -1.29 23.77 -4.61
N HIS A 535 -2.22 23.11 -5.32
CA HIS A 535 -3.40 23.77 -5.88
C HIS A 535 -4.30 24.39 -4.80
N THR A 536 -4.53 23.70 -3.67
CA THR A 536 -5.25 24.26 -2.52
C THR A 536 -4.55 25.50 -1.97
N SER A 537 -3.23 25.45 -1.77
CA SER A 537 -2.46 26.58 -1.24
C SER A 537 -2.46 27.81 -2.17
N HIS A 538 -2.50 27.61 -3.49
CA HIS A 538 -2.68 28.71 -4.45
C HIS A 538 -4.08 29.34 -4.31
N LEU A 539 -5.14 28.53 -4.21
CA LEU A 539 -6.51 29.02 -4.03
C LEU A 539 -6.71 29.73 -2.68
N GLU A 540 -6.08 29.23 -1.61
CA GLU A 540 -6.04 29.89 -0.30
C GLU A 540 -5.34 31.26 -0.37
N ALA A 541 -4.20 31.36 -1.09
CA ALA A 541 -3.50 32.62 -1.28
C ALA A 541 -4.28 33.63 -2.16
N GLU A 542 -5.02 33.16 -3.17
CA GLU A 542 -5.92 34.00 -3.94
C GLU A 542 -7.13 34.47 -3.11
N LEU A 543 -7.74 33.59 -2.30
CA LEU A 543 -8.82 33.94 -1.37
C LEU A 543 -8.37 34.99 -0.34
N GLU A 544 -7.22 34.79 0.30
CA GLU A 544 -6.66 35.76 1.26
C GLU A 544 -6.41 37.12 0.58
N LYS A 545 -5.82 37.12 -0.62
CA LYS A 545 -5.63 38.34 -1.42
C LYS A 545 -6.96 39.04 -1.76
N HIS A 546 -8.00 38.29 -2.09
CA HIS A 546 -9.34 38.84 -2.34
C HIS A 546 -10.00 39.37 -1.05
N MET A 547 -9.81 38.69 0.09
CA MET A 547 -10.29 39.16 1.40
C MET A 547 -9.58 40.45 1.82
N VAL A 548 -8.25 40.53 1.67
CA VAL A 548 -7.48 41.74 1.94
C VAL A 548 -7.94 42.89 1.04
N ALA A 549 -8.12 42.65 -0.26
CA ALA A 549 -8.61 43.66 -1.20
C ALA A 549 -10.02 44.17 -0.83
N ALA A 550 -10.97 43.27 -0.58
CA ALA A 550 -12.33 43.64 -0.13
C ALA A 550 -12.32 44.37 1.23
N SER A 551 -11.40 44.01 2.14
CA SER A 551 -11.23 44.72 3.41
C SER A 551 -10.74 46.16 3.21
N ALA A 552 -9.82 46.39 2.26
CA ALA A 552 -9.31 47.70 1.91
C ALA A 552 -10.38 48.56 1.20
N GLU A 553 -11.19 47.97 0.31
CA GLU A 553 -12.35 48.65 -0.28
C GLU A 553 -13.37 49.06 0.79
N CYS A 554 -13.74 48.14 1.70
CA CYS A 554 -14.60 48.46 2.84
C CYS A 554 -14.03 49.58 3.73
N GLN A 555 -12.70 49.58 3.96
CA GLN A 555 -12.02 50.64 4.71
C GLN A 555 -12.11 51.99 3.97
N ASN A 556 -11.90 52.00 2.65
CA ASN A 556 -12.03 53.20 1.82
C ASN A 556 -13.46 53.75 1.86
N TYR A 557 -14.48 52.92 1.59
CA TYR A 557 -15.88 53.31 1.68
C TYR A 557 -16.26 53.84 3.08
N ALA A 558 -15.69 53.27 4.15
CA ALA A 558 -15.90 53.79 5.50
C ALA A 558 -15.31 55.20 5.69
N THR A 559 -14.14 55.49 5.10
CA THR A 559 -13.55 56.85 5.13
C THR A 559 -14.31 57.84 4.25
N GLU A 560 -14.81 57.43 3.08
CA GLU A 560 -15.64 58.27 2.21
C GLU A 560 -16.97 58.62 2.87
N VAL A 561 -17.64 57.63 3.46
CA VAL A 561 -18.89 57.84 4.23
C VAL A 561 -18.64 58.72 5.47
N ALA A 562 -17.47 58.65 6.10
CA ALA A 562 -17.11 59.57 7.18
C ALA A 562 -16.92 61.01 6.67
N GLY A 563 -16.23 61.21 5.55
CA GLY A 563 -16.06 62.52 4.91
C GLY A 563 -17.38 63.14 4.44
N LEU A 564 -18.25 62.35 3.81
CA LEU A 564 -19.60 62.79 3.40
C LEU A 564 -20.47 63.16 4.61
N ARG A 565 -20.37 62.43 5.72
CA ARG A 565 -21.04 62.79 6.98
C ARG A 565 -20.52 64.10 7.56
N GLN A 566 -19.21 64.37 7.49
CA GLN A 566 -18.64 65.64 7.93
C GLN A 566 -19.16 66.80 7.07
N LEU A 567 -19.09 66.69 5.74
CA LEU A 567 -19.59 67.72 4.82
C LEU A 567 -21.09 67.99 5.01
N LEU A 568 -21.90 66.95 5.26
CA LEU A 568 -23.31 67.10 5.60
C LEU A 568 -23.50 67.91 6.90
N LEU A 569 -22.72 67.62 7.94
CA LEU A 569 -22.78 68.29 9.24
C LEU A 569 -22.32 69.77 9.14
N GLU A 570 -21.29 70.05 8.34
CA GLU A 570 -20.86 71.41 7.99
C GLU A 570 -21.95 72.16 7.21
N SER A 571 -22.59 71.53 6.22
CA SER A 571 -23.69 72.14 5.45
C SER A 571 -24.92 72.43 6.31
N GLN A 572 -25.24 71.54 7.26
CA GLN A 572 -26.32 71.73 8.24
C GLN A 572 -26.00 72.92 9.17
N SER A 573 -24.76 73.03 9.64
CA SER A 573 -24.31 74.16 10.46
C SER A 573 -24.37 75.50 9.70
N GLN A 574 -23.98 75.52 8.42
CA GLN A 574 -24.11 76.70 7.56
C GLN A 574 -25.59 77.06 7.32
N LEU A 575 -26.45 76.06 7.09
CA LEU A 575 -27.89 76.26 6.90
C LEU A 575 -28.55 76.83 8.17
N ASP A 576 -28.21 76.34 9.36
CA ASP A 576 -28.77 76.83 10.62
C ASP A 576 -28.22 78.21 11.02
N ALA A 577 -26.96 78.51 10.67
CA ALA A 577 -26.43 79.88 10.75
C ALA A 577 -27.19 80.84 9.81
N ALA A 578 -27.45 80.43 8.56
CA ALA A 578 -28.20 81.22 7.59
C ALA A 578 -29.66 81.44 8.03
N LYS A 579 -30.32 80.43 8.60
CA LYS A 579 -31.66 80.58 9.23
C LYS A 579 -31.64 81.58 10.38
N SER A 580 -30.63 81.49 11.26
CA SER A 580 -30.48 82.44 12.38
C SER A 580 -30.29 83.87 11.90
N GLU A 581 -29.51 84.08 10.84
CA GLU A 581 -29.30 85.41 10.25
C GLU A 581 -30.56 85.93 9.56
N ALA A 582 -31.27 85.08 8.80
CA ALA A 582 -32.56 85.44 8.20
C ALA A 582 -33.63 85.78 9.26
N GLN A 583 -33.62 85.11 10.41
CA GLN A 583 -34.50 85.46 11.54
C GLN A 583 -34.16 86.85 12.10
N LYS A 584 -32.89 87.15 12.38
CA LYS A 584 -32.48 88.50 12.82
C LYS A 584 -32.93 89.57 11.83
N GLN A 585 -32.70 89.35 10.53
CA GLN A 585 -33.12 90.29 9.48
C GLN A 585 -34.65 90.44 9.42
N SER A 586 -35.41 89.38 9.68
CA SER A 586 -36.87 89.46 9.82
C SER A 586 -37.29 90.27 11.05
N ASP A 587 -36.62 90.09 12.18
CA ASP A 587 -36.90 90.80 13.44
C ASP A 587 -36.51 92.30 13.34
N GLU A 588 -35.39 92.61 12.69
CA GLU A 588 -34.97 93.98 12.34
C GLU A 588 -35.95 94.63 11.37
N LEU A 589 -36.40 93.93 10.32
CA LEU A 589 -37.43 94.43 9.40
C LEU A 589 -38.78 94.63 10.10
N ALA A 590 -39.13 93.80 11.09
CA ALA A 590 -40.32 94.01 11.91
C ALA A 590 -40.18 95.26 12.79
N LEU A 591 -39.03 95.48 13.41
CA LEU A 591 -38.74 96.69 14.20
C LEU A 591 -38.77 97.96 13.34
N VAL A 592 -38.19 97.94 12.13
CA VAL A 592 -38.25 99.05 11.18
C VAL A 592 -39.69 99.31 10.72
N ARG A 593 -40.50 98.27 10.48
CA ARG A 593 -41.93 98.43 10.17
C ARG A 593 -42.70 99.05 11.34
N GLN A 594 -42.40 98.66 12.58
CA GLN A 594 -42.98 99.27 13.77
C GLN A 594 -42.61 100.76 13.85
N GLN A 595 -41.33 101.11 13.76
CA GLN A 595 -40.86 102.50 13.78
C GLN A 595 -41.47 103.36 12.66
N LEU A 596 -41.63 102.81 11.45
CA LEU A 596 -42.33 103.47 10.35
C LEU A 596 -43.83 103.67 10.65
N SER A 597 -44.48 102.74 11.36
CA SER A 597 -45.87 102.88 11.78
C SER A 597 -46.07 103.89 12.91
N GLU A 598 -45.15 103.96 13.87
CA GLU A 598 -45.13 104.95 14.95
C GLU A 598 -44.84 106.35 14.40
N MET A 599 -43.90 106.47 13.45
CA MET A 599 -43.64 107.73 12.75
C MET A 599 -44.83 108.16 11.87
N LYS A 600 -45.55 107.19 11.26
CA LYS A 600 -46.79 107.48 10.54
C LYS A 600 -47.89 107.99 11.46
N SER A 601 -48.11 107.38 12.62
CA SER A 601 -49.12 107.88 13.57
C SER A 601 -48.77 109.26 14.12
N HIS A 602 -47.48 109.56 14.38
CA HIS A 602 -47.05 110.91 14.76
C HIS A 602 -47.29 111.97 13.67
N VAL A 603 -47.36 111.59 12.40
CA VAL A 603 -47.77 112.48 11.30
C VAL A 603 -49.30 112.63 11.24
N GLU A 604 -50.06 111.56 11.49
CA GLU A 604 -51.53 111.57 11.47
C GLU A 604 -52.14 112.27 12.71
N ASP A 605 -51.52 112.19 13.89
CA ASP A 605 -51.92 112.90 15.12
C ASP A 605 -51.49 114.38 15.13
N GLY A 606 -50.62 114.80 14.21
CA GLY A 606 -50.05 116.15 14.18
C GLY A 606 -50.98 117.26 13.64
N ASP A 607 -52.09 116.89 12.98
CA ASP A 607 -52.80 117.79 12.05
C ASP A 607 -54.19 118.24 12.53
N VAL A 608 -54.44 118.26 13.86
CA VAL A 608 -55.75 118.66 14.44
C VAL A 608 -55.61 119.65 15.62
N ALA A 609 -55.19 120.90 15.33
CA ALA A 609 -55.73 122.15 15.93
C ALA A 609 -54.93 123.41 15.52
N GLY A 610 -55.44 124.26 14.59
CA GLY A 610 -54.68 125.49 14.26
C GLY A 610 -55.17 126.43 13.14
N SER A 611 -56.47 126.72 13.01
CA SER A 611 -57.00 127.81 12.14
C SER A 611 -56.31 129.17 12.44
N PRO A 612 -56.12 130.12 11.47
CA PRO A 612 -57.18 130.52 10.54
C PRO A 612 -56.84 131.01 9.10
N ALA A 613 -57.85 130.86 8.23
CA ALA A 613 -58.32 131.79 7.19
C ALA A 613 -57.44 132.26 6.00
N ALA A 614 -57.71 131.70 4.81
CA ALA A 614 -58.07 132.48 3.59
C ALA A 614 -58.73 131.57 2.51
N PRO A 615 -59.75 132.04 1.75
CA PRO A 615 -60.36 131.33 0.62
C PRO A 615 -60.15 132.06 -0.74
N PRO A 616 -60.65 131.56 -1.89
CA PRO A 616 -60.53 130.18 -2.39
C PRO A 616 -60.18 130.12 -3.91
N GLU A 617 -59.40 129.13 -4.35
CA GLU A 617 -59.56 128.43 -5.65
C GLU A 617 -58.64 127.18 -5.70
N ALA A 618 -58.88 126.27 -6.64
CA ALA A 618 -58.27 124.93 -6.75
C ALA A 618 -57.00 124.93 -7.67
N PRO A 619 -56.23 123.83 -7.89
CA PRO A 619 -56.49 122.42 -7.56
C PRO A 619 -55.25 121.62 -7.04
N SER A 620 -55.20 120.32 -7.35
CA SER A 620 -54.14 119.32 -7.05
C SER A 620 -54.14 118.75 -5.61
N ALA A 621 -53.74 117.50 -5.37
CA ALA A 621 -53.08 116.55 -6.26
C ALA A 621 -53.93 115.31 -6.63
N GLU A 622 -53.85 114.90 -7.90
CA GLU A 622 -54.32 113.60 -8.37
C GLU A 622 -53.33 112.49 -7.93
N GLN A 623 -53.81 111.28 -7.63
CA GLN A 623 -52.91 110.14 -7.52
C GLN A 623 -52.48 109.71 -8.92
N ASP A 624 -51.21 109.94 -9.22
CA ASP A 624 -50.61 109.74 -10.54
C ASP A 624 -50.85 108.29 -11.05
N PRO A 625 -51.66 108.09 -12.11
CA PRO A 625 -52.05 106.75 -12.56
C PRO A 625 -50.85 105.93 -13.05
N ILE A 626 -49.75 106.60 -13.42
CA ILE A 626 -48.47 105.97 -13.76
C ILE A 626 -47.91 105.19 -12.56
N LYS A 627 -48.03 105.72 -11.34
CA LYS A 627 -47.46 105.09 -10.14
C LYS A 627 -48.22 103.82 -9.72
N LEU A 628 -49.55 103.84 -9.81
CA LEU A 628 -50.37 102.64 -9.59
C LEU A 628 -50.11 101.58 -10.66
N LYS A 629 -49.95 101.98 -11.93
CA LYS A 629 -49.61 101.06 -13.03
C LYS A 629 -48.24 100.40 -12.83
N LEU A 630 -47.23 101.16 -12.41
CA LEU A 630 -45.89 100.64 -12.08
C LEU A 630 -45.89 99.69 -10.86
N GLN A 631 -46.83 99.84 -9.93
CA GLN A 631 -47.03 98.87 -8.86
C GLN A 631 -47.74 97.61 -9.36
N LEU A 632 -48.75 97.75 -10.23
CA LEU A 632 -49.48 96.63 -10.83
C LEU A 632 -48.55 95.75 -11.68
N GLU A 633 -47.81 96.35 -12.63
CA GLU A 633 -46.82 95.67 -13.48
C GLU A 633 -45.76 94.92 -12.64
N ARG A 634 -45.39 95.48 -11.48
CA ARG A 634 -44.46 94.84 -10.54
C ARG A 634 -45.08 93.69 -9.74
N THR A 635 -46.37 93.76 -9.41
CA THR A 635 -47.08 92.61 -8.81
C THR A 635 -47.39 91.52 -9.82
N GLU A 636 -47.67 91.87 -11.07
CA GLU A 636 -47.87 90.93 -12.18
C GLU A 636 -46.57 90.15 -12.44
N ALA A 637 -45.42 90.83 -12.52
CA ALA A 637 -44.12 90.16 -12.66
C ALA A 637 -43.79 89.20 -11.50
N ILE A 638 -44.10 89.56 -10.25
CA ILE A 638 -43.91 88.67 -9.08
C ILE A 638 -44.85 87.46 -9.16
N LEU A 639 -46.08 87.64 -9.65
CA LEU A 639 -47.07 86.58 -9.78
C LEU A 639 -46.75 85.63 -10.95
N GLU A 640 -46.17 86.15 -12.04
CA GLU A 640 -45.58 85.32 -13.11
C GLU A 640 -44.38 84.51 -12.60
N ASP A 641 -43.45 85.13 -11.84
CA ASP A 641 -42.32 84.42 -11.23
C ASP A 641 -42.80 83.30 -10.28
N GLU A 642 -43.75 83.59 -9.37
CA GLU A 642 -44.40 82.56 -8.55
C GLU A 642 -45.07 81.46 -9.38
N GLN A 643 -45.73 81.82 -10.49
CA GLN A 643 -46.39 80.84 -11.35
C GLN A 643 -45.36 79.92 -12.06
N THR A 644 -44.20 80.45 -12.48
CA THR A 644 -43.12 79.60 -13.03
C THR A 644 -42.47 78.72 -11.95
N GLN A 645 -42.34 79.20 -10.71
CA GLN A 645 -41.85 78.39 -9.59
C GLN A 645 -42.81 77.25 -9.25
N ARG A 646 -44.13 77.53 -9.22
CA ARG A 646 -45.17 76.50 -9.02
C ARG A 646 -45.16 75.46 -10.14
N GLN A 647 -44.94 75.87 -11.39
CA GLN A 647 -44.77 74.94 -12.53
C GLN A 647 -43.53 74.04 -12.39
N LYS A 648 -42.38 74.59 -11.96
CA LYS A 648 -41.16 73.80 -11.67
C LYS A 648 -41.40 72.78 -10.56
N LEU A 649 -41.94 73.22 -9.42
CA LEU A 649 -42.27 72.34 -8.30
C LEU A 649 -43.29 71.24 -8.66
N THR A 650 -44.19 71.51 -9.61
CA THR A 650 -45.12 70.48 -10.13
C THR A 650 -44.37 69.43 -10.95
N ALA A 651 -43.46 69.85 -11.84
CA ALA A 651 -42.64 68.92 -12.62
C ALA A 651 -41.68 68.10 -11.75
N GLU A 652 -41.04 68.72 -10.75
CA GLU A 652 -40.18 68.03 -9.76
C GLU A 652 -40.98 67.00 -8.94
N PHE A 653 -42.24 67.30 -8.60
CA PHE A 653 -43.14 66.35 -7.94
C PHE A 653 -43.55 65.18 -8.85
N GLU A 654 -43.87 65.44 -10.12
CA GLU A 654 -44.18 64.39 -11.11
C GLU A 654 -42.96 63.48 -11.35
N GLU A 655 -41.75 64.03 -11.44
CA GLU A 655 -40.51 63.24 -11.56
C GLU A 655 -40.25 62.40 -10.31
N ALA A 656 -40.42 62.97 -9.10
CA ALA A 656 -40.32 62.22 -7.86
C ALA A 656 -41.37 61.09 -7.76
N GLN A 657 -42.59 61.32 -8.26
CA GLN A 657 -43.66 60.31 -8.29
C GLN A 657 -43.35 59.18 -9.29
N LEU A 658 -42.74 59.48 -10.44
CA LEU A 658 -42.24 58.49 -11.40
C LEU A 658 -41.08 57.66 -10.81
N VAL A 659 -40.12 58.30 -10.13
CA VAL A 659 -39.02 57.61 -9.43
C VAL A 659 -39.56 56.70 -8.33
N SER A 660 -40.51 57.17 -7.52
CA SER A 660 -41.18 56.35 -6.49
C SER A 660 -41.89 55.14 -7.09
N SER A 661 -42.65 55.34 -8.18
CA SER A 661 -43.33 54.25 -8.89
C SER A 661 -42.34 53.22 -9.46
N ARG A 662 -41.20 53.68 -9.98
CA ARG A 662 -40.13 52.80 -10.45
C ARG A 662 -39.50 52.00 -9.32
N LEU A 663 -39.14 52.64 -8.21
CA LEU A 663 -38.58 51.97 -7.03
C LEU A 663 -39.56 50.96 -6.42
N GLN A 664 -40.86 51.26 -6.42
CA GLN A 664 -41.89 50.31 -6.02
C GLN A 664 -41.92 49.08 -6.95
N GLY A 665 -41.86 49.27 -8.27
CA GLY A 665 -41.75 48.16 -9.24
C GLY A 665 -40.44 47.36 -9.14
N GLU A 666 -39.34 47.98 -8.71
CA GLU A 666 -38.07 47.29 -8.42
C GLU A 666 -38.14 46.51 -7.09
N LEU A 667 -38.80 47.04 -6.05
CA LEU A 667 -39.11 46.32 -4.81
C LEU A 667 -40.08 45.15 -5.03
N GLU A 668 -41.07 45.29 -5.90
CA GLU A 668 -41.98 44.19 -6.26
C GLU A 668 -41.25 43.09 -7.03
N LYS A 669 -40.33 43.43 -7.94
CA LYS A 669 -39.43 42.43 -8.57
C LYS A 669 -38.55 41.72 -7.54
N LEU A 670 -37.98 42.43 -6.57
CA LEU A 670 -37.18 41.84 -5.49
C LEU A 670 -38.03 40.92 -4.57
N ARG A 671 -39.30 41.26 -4.34
CA ARG A 671 -40.28 40.38 -3.67
C ARG A 671 -40.62 39.15 -4.51
N CYS A 672 -40.74 39.28 -5.84
CA CYS A 672 -40.96 38.14 -6.73
C CYS A 672 -39.75 37.20 -6.81
N SER A 673 -38.51 37.72 -6.79
CA SER A 673 -37.32 36.87 -6.66
C SER A 673 -37.22 36.23 -5.28
N SER A 674 -37.63 36.92 -4.21
CA SER A 674 -37.76 36.32 -2.87
C SER A 674 -38.84 35.24 -2.81
N ALA A 675 -39.94 35.38 -3.57
CA ALA A 675 -41.01 34.39 -3.65
C ALA A 675 -40.62 33.09 -4.39
N LEU A 676 -39.47 33.07 -5.08
CA LEU A 676 -38.86 31.84 -5.63
C LEU A 676 -38.09 31.01 -4.57
N GLY A 677 -38.11 31.43 -3.30
CA GLY A 677 -37.50 30.72 -2.16
C GLY A 677 -38.04 29.31 -1.87
N SER A 678 -38.93 28.74 -2.69
CA SER A 678 -39.22 27.30 -2.66
C SER A 678 -37.98 26.46 -2.98
N SER A 679 -37.13 26.90 -3.91
CA SER A 679 -35.88 26.19 -4.23
C SER A 679 -34.91 26.21 -3.05
N GLU A 680 -34.73 27.38 -2.41
CA GLU A 680 -33.86 27.52 -1.23
C GLU A 680 -34.40 26.74 -0.02
N ALA A 681 -35.72 26.65 0.16
CA ALA A 681 -36.34 25.83 1.20
C ALA A 681 -36.20 24.31 0.94
N GLU A 682 -36.31 23.87 -0.31
CA GLU A 682 -36.04 22.49 -0.71
C GLU A 682 -34.55 22.13 -0.58
N GLU A 683 -33.64 23.06 -0.89
CA GLU A 683 -32.21 22.84 -0.71
C GLU A 683 -31.82 22.85 0.77
N ALA A 684 -32.33 23.77 1.58
CA ALA A 684 -32.11 23.80 3.03
C ALA A 684 -32.63 22.52 3.72
N THR A 685 -33.77 21.97 3.29
CA THR A 685 -34.28 20.69 3.81
C THR A 685 -33.44 19.49 3.34
N ARG A 686 -33.01 19.44 2.07
CA ARG A 686 -32.08 18.40 1.57
C ARG A 686 -30.70 18.46 2.25
N LEU A 687 -30.18 19.65 2.54
CA LEU A 687 -28.94 19.86 3.30
C LEU A 687 -29.09 19.41 4.75
N LYS A 688 -30.24 19.70 5.38
CA LYS A 688 -30.55 19.24 6.74
C LYS A 688 -30.64 17.70 6.82
N GLU A 689 -31.28 17.06 5.84
CA GLU A 689 -31.28 15.59 5.73
C GLU A 689 -29.87 15.01 5.56
N ARG A 690 -29.01 15.63 4.74
CA ARG A 690 -27.61 15.21 4.58
C ARG A 690 -26.85 15.32 5.91
N LEU A 691 -26.98 16.46 6.59
CA LEU A 691 -26.34 16.70 7.88
C LEU A 691 -26.81 15.71 8.97
N GLU A 692 -28.08 15.29 8.97
CA GLU A 692 -28.58 14.26 9.89
C GLU A 692 -28.05 12.86 9.53
N LYS A 693 -27.92 12.53 8.24
CA LYS A 693 -27.29 11.29 7.75
C LYS A 693 -25.80 11.24 8.10
N GLU A 694 -25.06 12.34 7.93
CA GLU A 694 -23.65 12.45 8.34
C GLU A 694 -23.46 12.37 9.85
N LYS A 695 -24.29 13.06 10.65
CA LYS A 695 -24.26 12.96 12.12
C LYS A 695 -24.50 11.53 12.59
N LYS A 696 -25.40 10.79 11.92
CA LYS A 696 -25.62 9.37 12.20
C LYS A 696 -24.40 8.51 11.84
N LEU A 697 -23.84 8.68 10.63
CA LEU A 697 -22.62 7.98 10.22
C LEU A 697 -21.44 8.28 11.15
N THR A 698 -21.28 9.52 11.61
CA THR A 698 -20.23 9.92 12.57
C THR A 698 -20.46 9.30 13.96
N SER A 699 -21.71 9.21 14.42
CA SER A 699 -22.08 8.45 15.63
C SER A 699 -21.73 6.97 15.50
N ASP A 700 -22.10 6.35 14.38
CA ASP A 700 -21.92 4.92 14.17
C ASP A 700 -20.44 4.55 13.95
N LEU A 701 -19.66 5.44 13.30
CA LEU A 701 -18.19 5.39 13.24
C LEU A 701 -17.57 5.59 14.63
N GLY A 702 -18.07 6.51 15.45
CA GLY A 702 -17.61 6.69 16.83
C GLY A 702 -17.83 5.43 17.68
N ARG A 703 -19.00 4.80 17.53
CA ARG A 703 -19.33 3.51 18.18
C ARG A 703 -18.49 2.34 17.66
N ALA A 704 -18.12 2.35 16.38
CA ALA A 704 -17.20 1.38 15.81
C ALA A 704 -15.77 1.59 16.34
N ALA A 705 -15.32 2.84 16.44
CA ALA A 705 -14.01 3.22 16.96
C ALA A 705 -13.84 2.85 18.44
N THR A 706 -14.83 3.12 19.30
CA THR A 706 -14.77 2.68 20.71
C THR A 706 -14.72 1.16 20.82
N LYS A 707 -15.51 0.43 20.01
CA LYS A 707 -15.50 -1.04 20.00
C LYS A 707 -14.18 -1.63 19.49
N LEU A 708 -13.54 -0.99 18.50
CA LEU A 708 -12.18 -1.34 18.07
C LEU A 708 -11.16 -1.03 19.17
N GLN A 709 -11.29 0.08 19.89
CA GLN A 709 -10.41 0.44 21.01
C GLN A 709 -10.56 -0.53 22.20
N GLU A 710 -11.77 -1.02 22.47
CA GLU A 710 -12.02 -2.10 23.44
C GLU A 710 -11.34 -3.41 23.01
N LEU A 711 -11.48 -3.81 21.75
CA LEU A 711 -10.82 -5.02 21.21
C LEU A 711 -9.28 -4.89 21.18
N LEU A 712 -8.76 -3.71 20.88
CA LEU A 712 -7.32 -3.42 20.91
C LEU A 712 -6.80 -3.46 22.35
N LYS A 713 -7.58 -2.99 23.33
CA LYS A 713 -7.25 -3.12 24.74
C LYS A 713 -7.27 -4.58 25.21
N THR A 714 -8.29 -5.37 24.88
CA THR A 714 -8.36 -6.78 25.32
C THR A 714 -7.25 -7.63 24.69
N THR A 715 -6.89 -7.38 23.42
CA THR A 715 -5.75 -8.04 22.77
C THR A 715 -4.40 -7.59 23.34
N GLN A 716 -4.23 -6.32 23.74
CA GLN A 716 -3.06 -5.88 24.53
C GLN A 716 -3.00 -6.56 25.91
N GLU A 717 -4.13 -6.69 26.60
CA GLU A 717 -4.20 -7.41 27.88
C GLU A 717 -3.95 -8.92 27.74
N GLN A 718 -4.30 -9.53 26.61
CA GLN A 718 -3.95 -10.92 26.27
C GLN A 718 -2.44 -11.05 25.98
N LEU A 719 -1.88 -10.18 25.13
CA LEU A 719 -0.46 -10.17 24.80
C LEU A 719 0.43 -9.90 26.03
N ALA A 720 -0.05 -9.11 27.00
CA ALA A 720 0.62 -8.92 28.28
C ALA A 720 0.63 -10.22 29.11
N LYS A 721 -0.51 -10.93 29.19
CA LYS A 721 -0.61 -12.23 29.89
C LYS A 721 0.25 -13.30 29.21
N GLU A 722 0.32 -13.33 27.88
CA GLU A 722 1.22 -14.22 27.12
C GLU A 722 2.69 -13.89 27.36
N LYS A 723 3.07 -12.61 27.42
CA LYS A 723 4.44 -12.21 27.79
C LYS A 723 4.79 -12.63 29.22
N ASP A 724 3.85 -12.53 30.16
CA ASP A 724 4.04 -13.01 31.54
C ASP A 724 4.12 -14.54 31.64
N THR A 725 3.39 -15.31 30.81
CA THR A 725 3.52 -16.79 30.79
C THR A 725 4.80 -17.23 30.10
N VAL A 726 5.17 -16.63 28.96
CA VAL A 726 6.46 -16.86 28.30
C VAL A 726 7.61 -16.53 29.25
N LYS A 727 7.55 -15.40 29.96
CA LYS A 727 8.58 -15.03 30.95
C LYS A 727 8.67 -16.03 32.10
N LYS A 728 7.54 -16.55 32.62
CA LYS A 728 7.54 -17.61 33.64
C LYS A 728 8.10 -18.94 33.13
N LEU A 729 7.87 -19.28 31.85
CA LEU A 729 8.48 -20.46 31.22
C LEU A 729 9.99 -20.25 31.02
N GLN A 730 10.41 -19.04 30.65
CA GLN A 730 11.82 -18.64 30.60
C GLN A 730 12.49 -18.77 31.98
N GLU A 731 11.87 -18.21 33.03
CA GLU A 731 12.32 -18.30 34.44
C GLU A 731 12.27 -19.74 35.02
N GLN A 732 11.58 -20.68 34.35
CA GLN A 732 11.62 -22.12 34.64
C GLN A 732 12.72 -22.85 33.85
N LEU A 733 13.07 -22.39 32.64
CA LEU A 733 14.13 -22.95 31.79
C LEU A 733 15.53 -22.48 32.24
N ASP A 734 15.64 -21.22 32.66
CA ASP A 734 16.89 -20.58 33.13
C ASP A 734 17.20 -20.91 34.61
N ARG A 735 16.38 -21.75 35.26
CA ARG A 735 16.65 -22.24 36.62
C ARG A 735 17.61 -23.44 36.56
N PRO A 736 18.86 -23.33 37.05
CA PRO A 736 19.82 -24.43 36.98
C PRO A 736 19.39 -25.62 37.86
N GLU A 737 19.78 -26.82 37.46
CA GLU A 737 19.62 -28.03 38.28
C GLU A 737 20.50 -27.95 39.54
N ALA A 738 19.87 -27.57 40.65
CA ALA A 738 20.37 -27.70 42.00
C ALA A 738 19.27 -28.31 42.90
N ASP A 739 19.69 -29.02 43.95
CA ASP A 739 18.85 -29.60 45.00
C ASP A 739 17.87 -30.72 44.58
N SER A 740 18.33 -31.67 43.76
CA SER A 740 17.72 -33.01 43.67
C SER A 740 18.23 -33.96 44.80
N SER A 741 18.21 -33.51 46.05
CA SER A 741 18.94 -34.17 47.15
C SER A 741 18.17 -34.36 48.47
N SER A 742 16.91 -34.78 48.44
CA SER A 742 16.32 -35.55 49.55
C SER A 742 15.05 -36.32 49.16
N SER A 743 15.14 -37.66 49.13
CA SER A 743 14.07 -38.59 49.53
C SER A 743 14.55 -40.05 49.36
N LYS A 744 15.28 -40.55 50.36
CA LYS A 744 15.41 -42.00 50.57
C LYS A 744 14.31 -42.41 51.55
N GLU A 745 13.16 -42.82 51.03
CA GLU A 745 12.26 -43.65 51.83
C GLU A 745 12.92 -45.02 52.01
N GLY A 746 13.03 -45.46 53.25
CA GLY A 746 13.41 -46.82 53.59
C GLY A 746 12.18 -47.60 54.00
N THR A 747 12.07 -48.82 53.50
CA THR A 747 11.20 -49.85 54.08
C THR A 747 12.03 -51.09 54.33
N SER A 748 11.96 -51.58 55.56
CA SER A 748 12.43 -52.89 55.98
C SER A 748 11.22 -53.66 56.48
N VAL A 749 11.30 -54.99 56.45
CA VAL A 749 10.17 -55.96 56.42
C VAL A 749 9.62 -56.14 55.01
#